data_AF-A0A8J9Z3K9-F1
#
_entry.id   AF-A0A8J9Z3K9-F1
#
_cell.length_a   1.000
_cell.length_b   1.000
_cell.length_c   1.000
_cell.angle_alpha   90.00
_cell.angle_beta   90.00
_cell.angle_gamma   90.00
#
_symmetry.space_group_name_H-M   'P 1'
#
loop_
_entity.id
_entity.type
_entity.pdbx_description
1 polymer ?
#
loop_
_entity_poly.entity_id
_entity_poly.type
_entity_poly.pdbx_seq_one_letter_code
_entity_poly.pdbx_strand_id
1 'polypeptide(L)'
;MGNLRICPVLLLCLAGAIAQVEIPTFLPTSDTTARPTTRESPLLSAIDYPTVLQGSLKDPNGTACLLYKMGITVLIMYETTTVPTKIGFTRFALPSDTTVGGNCGTTSAKLQFSFNNGTYNMSLDFTSNDEGFEVSDASVGWVFDSTNFPSASLEGKSIVRNNERGDLGLFRAPLGQSYLCRSEDSKEMSVDVRLFFTDVQVQPFGVTAGTFGKPLECKKDMATTAAPTTKIPTTTAAANTTTAPNTTLAPTTTAFPIINTTTVPATTVSPPNHRGKWQVRSDNNTCLLAYMALRFEAQYQTKEGSNGTAIVWFPTDATAVGSCSEQKSVIELRSDLSNLTINFQKAQGKNKKDWSTSSIFFSYRELPGFFIDTANPGQLHVMQVDVNLFMTETGQSYKCDTEIALPMKDGVILKVSQLQVQAFDVQGGGFGTPKRCPADLPPTPVPTMTPVCPHLPPPGKWVVKDAKGNPCLLADMALQLRSRYTTVDNTTTVGCIGVPTNADATGICGQNTSQLSLSFHAGQFNITFTFSESPQNSSNPGSGDKFGVSQVSVEYFVNEIWFPSAQQLGRRVEVTTPNMEVFEAHVGQSYQCMGQTNVTLNKDVSLFTQGLHIQPFSVSGYGFAKSYICPEDPTPEPSWKANIVPMAVGCALGAFVIIVTLGTYIVYRRRQKRMAGYSLLSTT
;
A
#
# COMPACT_ATOMS: atom_id res chain seq x y z
N MET A 1 -55.63 23.02 -69.46
CA MET A 1 -55.57 21.59 -69.04
C MET A 1 -55.75 21.54 -67.53
N GLY A 2 -56.80 20.85 -67.04
CA GLY A 2 -57.08 20.50 -65.63
C GLY A 2 -57.35 21.68 -64.67
N ASN A 3 -58.57 22.07 -64.26
CA ASN A 3 -59.63 21.34 -63.54
C ASN A 3 -59.04 20.49 -62.38
N LEU A 4 -59.53 20.50 -61.13
CA LEU A 4 -60.71 21.07 -60.48
C LEU A 4 -60.56 20.80 -58.96
N ARG A 5 -60.94 21.77 -58.11
CA ARG A 5 -61.73 21.72 -56.84
C ARG A 5 -61.59 20.50 -55.90
N ILE A 6 -61.59 20.65 -54.56
CA ILE A 6 -62.76 21.05 -53.75
C ILE A 6 -62.32 21.63 -52.38
N CYS A 7 -62.88 22.81 -52.06
CA CYS A 7 -63.02 23.49 -50.74
C CYS A 7 -64.28 22.93 -50.03
N PRO A 8 -64.83 23.46 -48.91
CA PRO A 8 -64.34 24.33 -47.81
C PRO A 8 -64.78 23.79 -46.41
N VAL A 9 -64.49 24.44 -45.27
CA VAL A 9 -65.37 25.34 -44.46
C VAL A 9 -64.78 25.30 -43.02
N LEU A 10 -64.60 26.33 -42.17
CA LEU A 10 -64.97 27.74 -42.07
C LEU A 10 -64.09 28.36 -40.93
N LEU A 11 -63.60 29.61 -41.12
CA LEU A 11 -63.72 30.82 -40.24
C LEU A 11 -63.30 30.79 -38.73
N LEU A 12 -62.76 31.84 -38.08
CA LEU A 12 -62.64 33.29 -38.35
C LEU A 12 -61.66 34.00 -37.34
N CYS A 13 -61.01 35.09 -37.82
CA CYS A 13 -60.56 36.35 -37.16
C CYS A 13 -59.49 36.37 -36.03
N LEU A 14 -58.33 37.05 -36.17
CA LEU A 14 -57.99 38.51 -36.32
C LEU A 14 -58.17 39.30 -34.99
N ALA A 15 -57.31 40.22 -34.51
CA ALA A 15 -56.04 40.81 -34.94
C ALA A 15 -55.45 41.74 -33.82
N GLY A 16 -54.12 41.94 -33.82
CA GLY A 16 -53.36 43.18 -33.48
C GLY A 16 -53.39 43.75 -32.04
N ALA A 17 -52.41 44.51 -31.54
CA ALA A 17 -51.08 44.95 -31.97
C ALA A 17 -50.38 45.72 -30.80
N ILE A 18 -49.07 45.53 -30.63
CA ILE A 18 -47.95 46.48 -30.37
C ILE A 18 -48.05 47.58 -29.27
N ALA A 19 -47.08 47.60 -28.33
CA ALA A 19 -46.08 48.68 -28.08
C ALA A 19 -45.50 48.67 -26.63
N GLN A 20 -44.25 49.11 -26.46
CA GLN A 20 -43.47 49.19 -25.20
C GLN A 20 -43.26 50.64 -24.68
N VAL A 21 -42.70 50.72 -23.44
CA VAL A 21 -41.93 51.82 -22.76
C VAL A 21 -42.81 52.77 -21.91
N GLU A 22 -42.57 53.17 -20.63
CA GLU A 22 -41.37 53.58 -19.86
C GLU A 22 -41.60 53.59 -18.30
N ILE A 23 -40.55 53.95 -17.53
CA ILE A 23 -40.34 53.96 -16.04
C ILE A 23 -41.05 55.14 -15.31
N PRO A 24 -41.34 55.12 -13.97
CA PRO A 24 -40.52 55.94 -13.02
C PRO A 24 -40.41 55.42 -11.54
N THR A 25 -39.41 55.97 -10.82
CA THR A 25 -39.11 55.91 -9.36
C THR A 25 -39.93 56.92 -8.52
N PHE A 26 -40.13 56.70 -7.20
CA PHE A 26 -39.91 57.68 -6.08
C PHE A 26 -40.24 57.11 -4.67
N LEU A 27 -39.37 57.44 -3.69
CA LEU A 27 -39.42 57.28 -2.20
C LEU A 27 -40.29 58.38 -1.53
N PRO A 28 -40.77 58.30 -0.25
CA PRO A 28 -39.91 58.53 0.96
C PRO A 28 -40.33 57.96 2.38
N THR A 29 -39.30 57.83 3.24
CA THR A 29 -39.12 58.17 4.70
C THR A 29 -39.72 57.39 5.92
N SER A 30 -38.75 56.89 6.76
CA SER A 30 -38.55 56.88 8.25
C SER A 30 -39.73 56.62 9.22
N ASP A 31 -39.60 55.86 10.34
CA ASP A 31 -38.55 55.89 11.36
C ASP A 31 -38.64 54.71 12.38
N THR A 32 -37.54 54.49 13.11
CA THR A 32 -37.38 53.86 14.46
C THR A 32 -37.43 52.33 14.70
N THR A 33 -36.23 51.75 14.80
CA THR A 33 -35.70 50.82 15.83
C THR A 33 -36.66 50.00 16.74
N ALA A 34 -36.65 48.66 16.60
CA ALA A 34 -36.74 47.72 17.73
C ALA A 34 -36.34 46.25 17.36
N ARG A 35 -35.17 45.83 17.87
CA ARG A 35 -34.77 44.51 18.40
C ARG A 35 -35.35 43.22 17.75
N PRO A 36 -34.52 42.38 17.10
CA PRO A 36 -34.84 40.97 16.94
C PRO A 36 -34.48 40.20 18.21
N THR A 37 -35.50 39.63 18.84
CA THR A 37 -35.41 38.57 19.84
C THR A 37 -34.80 37.32 19.19
N THR A 38 -33.67 36.89 19.72
CA THR A 38 -33.06 35.59 19.49
C THR A 38 -34.07 34.48 19.76
N ARG A 39 -34.47 33.76 18.72
CA ARG A 39 -35.04 32.42 18.83
C ARG A 39 -33.99 31.45 18.30
N GLU A 40 -33.51 30.62 19.21
CA GLU A 40 -32.50 29.59 19.02
C GLU A 40 -32.76 28.78 17.76
N SER A 41 -31.80 28.81 16.84
CA SER A 41 -31.67 27.81 15.80
C SER A 41 -31.11 26.55 16.45
N PRO A 42 -31.68 25.35 16.23
CA PRO A 42 -31.09 24.15 16.77
C PRO A 42 -29.72 23.94 16.13
N LEU A 43 -28.71 23.94 16.99
CA LEU A 43 -27.41 23.35 16.77
C LEU A 43 -27.60 21.83 16.83
N LEU A 44 -27.21 21.08 15.78
CA LEU A 44 -26.73 19.67 15.75
C LEU A 44 -26.80 19.15 14.29
N SER A 45 -26.06 18.17 13.81
CA SER A 45 -25.28 17.04 14.41
C SER A 45 -24.61 16.32 13.23
N ALA A 46 -23.54 15.53 13.28
CA ALA A 46 -22.51 15.14 14.22
C ALA A 46 -21.42 14.45 13.35
N ILE A 47 -20.20 14.32 13.87
CA ILE A 47 -19.16 13.49 13.26
C ILE A 47 -19.64 12.04 13.35
N ASP A 48 -20.11 11.45 12.26
CA ASP A 48 -20.63 10.07 12.30
C ASP A 48 -19.48 9.08 12.12
N TYR A 49 -18.82 8.77 13.25
CA TYR A 49 -18.19 7.45 13.42
C TYR A 49 -19.30 6.41 13.30
N PRO A 50 -19.07 5.22 12.69
CA PRO A 50 -20.12 4.21 12.60
C PRO A 50 -20.61 3.88 14.01
N THR A 51 -21.88 4.22 14.28
CA THR A 51 -22.49 3.84 15.55
C THR A 51 -22.54 2.33 15.60
N VAL A 52 -21.92 1.74 16.62
CA VAL A 52 -21.98 0.30 16.84
C VAL A 52 -23.34 -0.03 17.42
N LEU A 53 -24.23 -0.57 16.58
CA LEU A 53 -25.55 -1.02 17.00
C LEU A 53 -25.41 -2.36 17.71
N GLN A 54 -26.15 -2.55 18.81
CA GLN A 54 -26.18 -3.82 19.53
C GLN A 54 -27.58 -4.18 20.00
N GLY A 55 -27.90 -5.47 19.98
CA GLY A 55 -29.22 -5.96 20.40
C GLY A 55 -29.45 -7.43 20.11
N SER A 56 -30.73 -7.83 20.18
CA SER A 56 -31.18 -9.19 19.95
C SER A 56 -32.47 -9.23 19.13
N LEU A 57 -32.59 -10.16 18.19
CA LEU A 57 -33.87 -10.57 17.62
C LEU A 57 -34.44 -11.74 18.43
N LYS A 58 -35.76 -11.79 18.53
CA LYS A 58 -36.51 -12.83 19.23
C LYS A 58 -37.36 -13.63 18.26
N ASP A 59 -37.50 -14.91 18.54
CA ASP A 59 -38.44 -15.78 17.84
C ASP A 59 -39.91 -15.48 18.25
N PRO A 60 -40.92 -16.08 17.60
CA PRO A 60 -42.33 -15.89 17.98
C PRO A 60 -42.66 -16.31 19.43
N ASN A 61 -41.81 -17.12 20.06
CA ASN A 61 -41.95 -17.56 21.45
C ASN A 61 -41.28 -16.60 22.44
N GLY A 62 -40.67 -15.51 21.96
CA GLY A 62 -40.00 -14.50 22.79
C GLY A 62 -38.57 -14.85 23.19
N THR A 63 -38.00 -15.94 22.65
CA THR A 63 -36.63 -16.39 22.93
C THR A 63 -35.65 -15.70 21.99
N ALA A 64 -34.53 -15.20 22.51
CA ALA A 64 -33.49 -14.60 21.67
C ALA A 64 -32.91 -15.64 20.72
N CYS A 65 -32.81 -15.29 19.44
CA CYS A 65 -32.41 -16.21 18.37
C CYS A 65 -31.27 -15.68 17.49
N LEU A 66 -31.04 -14.37 17.52
CA LEU A 66 -29.90 -13.72 16.88
C LEU A 66 -29.42 -12.57 17.77
N LEU A 67 -28.13 -12.56 18.08
CA LEU A 67 -27.46 -11.47 18.78
C LEU A 67 -26.53 -10.74 17.82
N TYR A 68 -26.51 -9.41 17.90
CA TYR A 68 -25.67 -8.58 17.05
C TYR A 68 -25.06 -7.44 17.85
N LYS A 69 -23.82 -7.11 17.48
CA LYS A 69 -23.08 -5.90 17.81
C LYS A 69 -22.26 -5.57 16.58
N MET A 70 -22.49 -4.47 15.89
CA MET A 70 -21.73 -4.14 14.67
C MET A 70 -21.90 -2.68 14.28
N GLY A 71 -20.82 -2.07 13.81
CA GLY A 71 -20.87 -0.84 13.01
C GLY A 71 -20.84 -1.19 11.53
N ILE A 72 -21.74 -0.60 10.74
CA ILE A 72 -21.76 -0.75 9.29
C ILE A 72 -21.73 0.63 8.63
N THR A 73 -20.90 0.75 7.60
CA THR A 73 -20.91 1.89 6.67
C THR A 73 -21.11 1.39 5.25
N VAL A 74 -21.96 2.06 4.50
CA VAL A 74 -22.27 1.73 3.10
C VAL A 74 -21.78 2.85 2.20
N LEU A 75 -21.08 2.48 1.13
CA LEU A 75 -20.69 3.36 0.05
C LEU A 75 -21.46 2.97 -1.22
N ILE A 76 -22.19 3.92 -1.79
CA ILE A 76 -23.02 3.73 -3.00
C ILE A 76 -22.52 4.62 -4.12
N MET A 77 -22.39 4.05 -5.31
CA MET A 77 -22.10 4.74 -6.56
C MET A 77 -23.39 4.90 -7.38
N TYR A 78 -23.62 6.08 -7.96
CA TYR A 78 -24.86 6.36 -8.70
C TYR A 78 -24.66 7.27 -9.89
N GLU A 79 -25.47 7.10 -10.93
CA GLU A 79 -25.43 7.96 -12.12
C GLU A 79 -26.13 9.30 -11.85
N THR A 80 -25.68 10.36 -12.52
CA THR A 80 -26.21 11.72 -12.38
C THR A 80 -26.83 12.24 -13.68
N THR A 81 -27.80 13.16 -13.60
CA THR A 81 -28.47 13.80 -14.76
C THR A 81 -27.58 14.78 -15.54
N THR A 82 -26.37 15.06 -15.05
CA THR A 82 -25.45 15.95 -15.75
C THR A 82 -25.03 15.35 -17.08
N VAL A 83 -24.87 16.16 -18.13
CA VAL A 83 -24.38 15.70 -19.44
C VAL A 83 -22.91 16.13 -19.61
N PRO A 84 -21.97 15.20 -19.87
CA PRO A 84 -22.16 13.74 -19.96
C PRO A 84 -22.48 13.10 -18.59
N THR A 85 -23.18 11.95 -18.60
CA THR A 85 -23.58 11.20 -17.39
C THR A 85 -22.36 10.93 -16.51
N LYS A 86 -22.35 11.45 -15.28
CA LYS A 86 -21.26 11.25 -14.30
C LYS A 86 -21.68 10.24 -13.23
N ILE A 87 -20.69 9.69 -12.53
CA ILE A 87 -20.89 8.87 -11.34
C ILE A 87 -20.69 9.73 -10.07
N GLY A 88 -21.75 9.81 -9.27
CA GLY A 88 -21.78 10.33 -7.90
C GLY A 88 -21.54 9.21 -6.88
N PHE A 89 -21.18 9.62 -5.66
CA PHE A 89 -20.90 8.71 -4.56
C PHE A 89 -21.57 9.24 -3.31
N THR A 90 -22.22 8.37 -2.55
CA THR A 90 -22.73 8.71 -1.22
C THR A 90 -22.30 7.68 -0.21
N ARG A 91 -22.12 8.12 1.04
CA ARG A 91 -21.72 7.25 2.13
C ARG A 91 -22.59 7.53 3.34
N PHE A 92 -23.19 6.47 3.88
CA PHE A 92 -23.95 6.56 5.12
C PHE A 92 -23.45 5.50 6.10
N ALA A 93 -23.31 5.89 7.36
CA ALA A 93 -23.20 4.96 8.47
C ALA A 93 -24.60 4.65 9.00
N LEU A 94 -24.76 3.51 9.67
CA LEU A 94 -25.97 3.23 10.42
C LEU A 94 -26.09 4.24 11.58
N PRO A 95 -27.13 5.09 11.62
CA PRO A 95 -27.32 6.02 12.72
C PRO A 95 -27.84 5.31 13.98
N SER A 96 -27.73 5.97 15.13
CA SER A 96 -28.17 5.41 16.42
C SER A 96 -29.68 5.15 16.51
N ASP A 97 -30.49 5.85 15.71
CA ASP A 97 -31.95 5.69 15.64
C ASP A 97 -32.39 4.62 14.63
N THR A 98 -31.44 3.82 14.11
CA THR A 98 -31.74 2.70 13.22
C THR A 98 -32.72 1.73 13.89
N THR A 99 -33.84 1.49 13.20
CA THR A 99 -34.77 0.41 13.53
C THR A 99 -34.18 -0.92 13.08
N VAL A 100 -33.95 -1.81 14.04
CA VAL A 100 -33.47 -3.17 13.76
C VAL A 100 -34.63 -4.15 13.83
N GLY A 101 -34.83 -4.90 12.76
CA GLY A 101 -35.83 -5.94 12.64
C GLY A 101 -35.23 -7.21 12.05
N GLY A 102 -36.10 -8.16 11.73
CA GLY A 102 -35.67 -9.42 11.16
C GLY A 102 -36.45 -10.60 11.69
N ASN A 103 -36.05 -11.78 11.26
CA ASN A 103 -36.63 -13.05 11.69
C ASN A 103 -35.55 -14.12 11.72
N CYS A 104 -35.82 -15.18 12.46
CA CYS A 104 -34.91 -16.28 12.68
C CYS A 104 -35.71 -17.57 12.62
N GLY A 105 -35.30 -18.46 11.73
CA GLY A 105 -35.72 -19.84 11.66
C GLY A 105 -34.64 -20.77 12.21
N THR A 106 -34.76 -22.05 11.89
CA THR A 106 -33.81 -23.07 12.34
C THR A 106 -32.53 -23.11 11.50
N THR A 107 -32.59 -22.75 10.22
CA THR A 107 -31.46 -22.77 9.28
C THR A 107 -31.26 -21.49 8.49
N SER A 108 -32.20 -20.55 8.59
CA SER A 108 -32.12 -19.23 7.96
C SER A 108 -32.51 -18.14 8.95
N ALA A 109 -31.77 -17.05 8.96
CA ALA A 109 -32.08 -15.88 9.76
C ALA A 109 -31.79 -14.63 8.95
N LYS A 110 -32.54 -13.57 9.18
CA LYS A 110 -32.41 -12.30 8.48
C LYS A 110 -32.34 -11.19 9.49
N LEU A 111 -31.30 -10.39 9.42
CA LEU A 111 -31.11 -9.18 10.21
C LEU A 111 -31.35 -7.97 9.30
N GLN A 112 -32.31 -7.13 9.66
CA GLN A 112 -32.70 -5.98 8.85
C GLN A 112 -32.47 -4.69 9.63
N PHE A 113 -31.91 -3.71 8.94
CA PHE A 113 -31.72 -2.36 9.42
C PHE A 113 -32.56 -1.42 8.58
N SER A 114 -33.24 -0.48 9.21
CA SER A 114 -34.07 0.52 8.55
C SER A 114 -33.94 1.85 9.29
N PHE A 115 -33.62 2.91 8.57
CA PHE A 115 -33.49 4.25 9.15
C PHE A 115 -34.02 5.31 8.19
N ASN A 116 -34.18 6.53 8.70
CA ASN A 116 -34.83 7.63 7.99
C ASN A 116 -36.22 7.23 7.46
N ASN A 117 -37.08 6.72 8.36
CA ASN A 117 -38.45 6.31 8.05
C ASN A 117 -38.59 5.24 6.93
N GLY A 118 -37.59 4.35 6.79
CA GLY A 118 -37.59 3.27 5.80
C GLY A 118 -36.98 3.64 4.44
N THR A 119 -36.53 4.88 4.27
CA THR A 119 -35.85 5.34 3.05
C THR A 119 -34.56 4.56 2.79
N TYR A 120 -33.81 4.26 3.85
CA TYR A 120 -32.63 3.43 3.79
C TYR A 120 -32.90 2.12 4.52
N ASN A 121 -32.68 1.01 3.83
CA ASN A 121 -32.79 -0.31 4.40
C ASN A 121 -31.59 -1.17 4.02
N MET A 122 -31.23 -2.08 4.89
CA MET A 122 -30.17 -3.06 4.65
C MET A 122 -30.60 -4.38 5.27
N SER A 123 -30.22 -5.49 4.64
CA SER A 123 -30.36 -6.81 5.26
C SER A 123 -29.10 -7.65 5.14
N LEU A 124 -28.84 -8.43 6.17
CA LEU A 124 -27.89 -9.54 6.16
C LEU A 124 -28.68 -10.83 6.35
N ASP A 125 -28.58 -11.73 5.38
CA ASP A 125 -29.23 -13.03 5.40
C ASP A 125 -28.19 -14.07 5.79
N PHE A 126 -28.48 -14.81 6.85
CA PHE A 126 -27.63 -15.84 7.42
C PHE A 126 -28.21 -17.21 7.11
N THR A 127 -27.32 -18.15 6.80
CA THR A 127 -27.64 -19.58 6.69
C THR A 127 -26.80 -20.37 7.67
N SER A 128 -27.29 -21.55 8.06
CA SER A 128 -26.50 -22.51 8.83
C SER A 128 -26.56 -23.90 8.25
N ASN A 129 -25.48 -24.64 8.42
CA ASN A 129 -25.32 -26.05 8.11
C ASN A 129 -24.61 -26.77 9.27
N ASP A 130 -24.12 -27.99 9.03
CA ASP A 130 -23.39 -28.77 10.03
C ASP A 130 -22.02 -28.18 10.42
N GLU A 131 -21.43 -27.32 9.59
CA GLU A 131 -20.12 -26.68 9.83
C GLU A 131 -20.22 -25.39 10.64
N GLY A 132 -21.36 -24.69 10.59
CA GLY A 132 -21.57 -23.43 11.28
C GLY A 132 -22.61 -22.55 10.61
N PHE A 133 -22.50 -21.24 10.84
CA PHE A 133 -23.29 -20.22 10.16
C PHE A 133 -22.41 -19.26 9.38
N GLU A 134 -22.99 -18.59 8.38
CA GLU A 134 -22.37 -17.51 7.63
C GLU A 134 -23.42 -16.53 7.10
N VAL A 135 -22.98 -15.37 6.61
CA VAL A 135 -23.83 -14.49 5.78
C VAL A 135 -23.85 -15.04 4.36
N SER A 136 -25.01 -15.52 3.92
CA SER A 136 -25.22 -16.04 2.57
C SER A 136 -25.54 -14.95 1.55
N ASP A 137 -26.23 -13.89 1.99
CA ASP A 137 -26.68 -12.82 1.11
C ASP A 137 -26.77 -11.49 1.87
N ALA A 138 -26.72 -10.40 1.12
CA ALA A 138 -26.92 -9.06 1.65
C ALA A 138 -27.67 -8.21 0.63
N SER A 139 -28.51 -7.30 1.14
CA SER A 139 -29.15 -6.29 0.31
C SER A 139 -29.07 -4.91 0.92
N VAL A 140 -29.01 -3.89 0.07
CA VAL A 140 -29.04 -2.47 0.46
C VAL A 140 -30.08 -1.78 -0.41
N GLY A 141 -31.05 -1.14 0.23
CA GLY A 141 -32.05 -0.29 -0.40
C GLY A 141 -31.93 1.17 0.01
N TRP A 142 -32.16 2.07 -0.95
CA TRP A 142 -32.14 3.51 -0.75
C TRP A 142 -33.13 4.21 -1.69
N VAL A 143 -33.35 5.50 -1.46
CA VAL A 143 -34.06 6.40 -2.38
C VAL A 143 -33.11 7.51 -2.80
N PHE A 144 -33.12 7.87 -4.07
CA PHE A 144 -32.34 8.99 -4.59
C PHE A 144 -32.96 10.33 -4.15
N ASP A 145 -32.65 10.76 -2.93
CA ASP A 145 -33.00 12.08 -2.44
C ASP A 145 -31.93 13.12 -2.82
N SER A 146 -32.33 14.37 -3.04
CA SER A 146 -31.42 15.43 -3.49
C SER A 146 -30.38 15.86 -2.44
N THR A 147 -30.56 15.45 -1.17
CA THR A 147 -29.64 15.78 -0.07
C THR A 147 -28.44 14.84 -0.07
N ASN A 148 -28.69 13.54 -0.20
CA ASN A 148 -27.67 12.49 -0.13
C ASN A 148 -27.21 12.02 -1.52
N PHE A 149 -28.03 12.23 -2.55
CA PHE A 149 -27.76 11.87 -3.95
C PHE A 149 -27.94 13.08 -4.88
N PRO A 150 -27.14 14.15 -4.71
CA PRO A 150 -27.24 15.34 -5.53
C PRO A 150 -27.12 15.00 -7.01
N SER A 151 -28.05 15.56 -7.80
CA SER A 151 -28.13 15.40 -9.25
C SER A 151 -28.28 13.97 -9.74
N ALA A 152 -28.80 13.02 -8.95
CA ALA A 152 -29.01 11.64 -9.38
C ALA A 152 -29.88 11.54 -10.63
N SER A 153 -29.48 10.73 -11.61
CA SER A 153 -30.25 10.45 -12.84
C SER A 153 -31.62 9.82 -12.57
N LEU A 154 -31.75 9.23 -11.39
CA LEU A 154 -32.92 8.51 -10.90
C LEU A 154 -33.53 9.22 -9.67
N GLU A 155 -33.41 10.55 -9.56
CA GLU A 155 -33.98 11.34 -8.45
C GLU A 155 -35.42 10.92 -8.13
N GLY A 156 -35.70 10.71 -6.83
CA GLY A 156 -36.98 10.25 -6.30
C GLY A 156 -37.26 8.75 -6.44
N LYS A 157 -36.44 7.98 -7.19
CA LYS A 157 -36.62 6.52 -7.32
C LYS A 157 -36.00 5.76 -6.16
N SER A 158 -36.65 4.67 -5.76
CA SER A 158 -36.12 3.69 -4.81
C SER A 158 -35.41 2.57 -5.56
N ILE A 159 -34.26 2.16 -5.04
CA ILE A 159 -33.44 1.06 -5.55
C ILE A 159 -33.16 0.09 -4.42
N VAL A 160 -33.14 -1.20 -4.73
CA VAL A 160 -32.58 -2.25 -3.87
C VAL A 160 -31.51 -2.96 -4.68
N ARG A 161 -30.30 -3.08 -4.11
CA ARG A 161 -29.20 -3.90 -4.65
C ARG A 161 -29.03 -5.12 -3.78
N ASN A 162 -29.03 -6.28 -4.42
CA ASN A 162 -28.64 -7.54 -3.80
C ASN A 162 -27.18 -7.81 -4.10
N ASN A 163 -26.61 -8.81 -3.44
CA ASN A 163 -25.28 -9.28 -3.74
C ASN A 163 -25.22 -9.93 -5.13
N GLU A 164 -24.25 -9.49 -5.94
CA GLU A 164 -24.03 -9.97 -7.31
C GLU A 164 -22.74 -10.81 -7.43
N ARG A 165 -21.94 -10.89 -6.36
CA ARG A 165 -20.58 -11.45 -6.38
C ARG A 165 -20.50 -12.91 -5.91
N GLY A 166 -21.64 -13.58 -5.67
CA GLY A 166 -21.70 -14.97 -5.22
C GLY A 166 -21.58 -15.10 -3.71
N ASP A 167 -20.73 -15.99 -3.20
CA ASP A 167 -20.57 -16.18 -1.74
C ASP A 167 -19.89 -14.96 -1.06
N LEU A 168 -20.60 -14.29 -0.15
CA LEU A 168 -20.04 -13.19 0.65
C LEU A 168 -19.00 -13.72 1.66
N GLY A 169 -19.20 -14.93 2.18
CA GLY A 169 -18.31 -15.62 3.11
C GLY A 169 -18.02 -14.83 4.39
N LEU A 170 -18.96 -13.98 4.82
CA LEU A 170 -18.79 -13.12 6.00
C LEU A 170 -19.23 -13.84 7.27
N PHE A 171 -18.55 -13.53 8.36
CA PHE A 171 -18.93 -13.89 9.73
C PHE A 171 -19.06 -15.39 10.00
N ARG A 172 -18.23 -16.21 9.37
CA ARG A 172 -18.22 -17.67 9.55
C ARG A 172 -17.87 -18.05 10.99
N ALA A 173 -18.75 -18.77 11.68
CA ALA A 173 -18.44 -19.40 12.95
C ALA A 173 -19.30 -20.67 13.21
N PRO A 174 -18.82 -21.63 14.03
CA PRO A 174 -19.61 -22.80 14.41
C PRO A 174 -20.89 -22.44 15.16
N LEU A 175 -21.93 -23.28 15.03
CA LEU A 175 -23.17 -23.13 15.79
C LEU A 175 -22.90 -23.11 17.31
N GLY A 176 -23.55 -22.19 18.01
CA GLY A 176 -23.34 -21.95 19.45
C GLY A 176 -22.14 -21.06 19.81
N GLN A 177 -21.32 -20.65 18.84
CA GLN A 177 -20.29 -19.62 18.99
C GLN A 177 -20.75 -18.29 18.38
N SER A 178 -20.08 -17.19 18.74
CA SER A 178 -20.28 -15.89 18.07
C SER A 178 -19.07 -15.57 17.20
N TYR A 179 -19.25 -15.03 16.00
CA TYR A 179 -18.14 -14.44 15.25
C TYR A 179 -17.76 -13.10 15.87
N LEU A 180 -16.47 -12.84 16.13
CA LEU A 180 -15.96 -11.59 16.70
C LEU A 180 -14.83 -11.01 15.83
N CYS A 181 -14.95 -9.76 15.40
CA CYS A 181 -13.93 -9.03 14.67
C CYS A 181 -14.01 -7.52 14.97
N ARG A 182 -13.01 -7.02 15.69
CA ARG A 182 -12.85 -5.61 16.08
C ARG A 182 -12.19 -4.79 14.98
N SER A 183 -11.27 -5.40 14.24
CA SER A 183 -10.64 -4.77 13.07
C SER A 183 -11.67 -4.44 11.99
N GLU A 184 -11.51 -3.30 11.32
CA GLU A 184 -12.35 -2.96 10.16
C GLU A 184 -12.11 -3.95 9.00
N ASP A 185 -13.20 -4.35 8.36
CA ASP A 185 -13.20 -5.13 7.14
C ASP A 185 -14.11 -4.51 6.09
N SER A 186 -13.82 -4.76 4.82
CA SER A 186 -14.61 -4.23 3.71
C SER A 186 -14.93 -5.31 2.69
N LYS A 187 -16.15 -5.30 2.16
CA LYS A 187 -16.60 -6.25 1.15
C LYS A 187 -17.31 -5.52 0.01
N GLU A 188 -16.95 -5.87 -1.22
CA GLU A 188 -17.70 -5.47 -2.41
C GLU A 188 -18.93 -6.35 -2.55
N MET A 189 -20.13 -5.75 -2.54
CA MET A 189 -21.41 -6.46 -2.60
C MET A 189 -21.95 -6.49 -4.05
N SER A 190 -21.88 -5.35 -4.74
CA SER A 190 -22.23 -5.21 -6.16
C SER A 190 -21.19 -4.34 -6.86
N VAL A 191 -21.36 -4.13 -8.17
CA VAL A 191 -20.50 -3.20 -8.94
C VAL A 191 -20.55 -1.78 -8.39
N ASP A 192 -21.65 -1.39 -7.74
CA ASP A 192 -21.96 -0.03 -7.29
C ASP A 192 -22.11 0.12 -5.77
N VAL A 193 -21.94 -0.95 -4.98
CA VAL A 193 -22.06 -0.91 -3.52
C VAL A 193 -20.90 -1.64 -2.82
N ARG A 194 -20.29 -0.94 -1.86
CA ARG A 194 -19.27 -1.49 -0.95
C ARG A 194 -19.70 -1.33 0.51
N LEU A 195 -19.52 -2.40 1.28
CA LEU A 195 -19.83 -2.47 2.72
C LEU A 195 -18.54 -2.41 3.53
N PHE A 196 -18.58 -1.70 4.66
CA PHE A 196 -17.52 -1.67 5.66
C PHE A 196 -18.11 -2.09 7.01
N PHE A 197 -17.43 -2.98 7.70
CA PHE A 197 -17.84 -3.54 8.98
C PHE A 197 -16.76 -3.28 10.04
N THR A 198 -17.17 -2.85 11.23
CA THR A 198 -16.27 -2.61 12.37
C THR A 198 -16.93 -3.06 13.67
N ASP A 199 -16.12 -3.45 14.66
CA ASP A 199 -16.58 -3.94 15.97
C ASP A 199 -17.75 -4.94 15.88
N VAL A 200 -17.57 -5.96 15.02
CA VAL A 200 -18.56 -6.99 14.75
C VAL A 200 -18.48 -8.07 15.81
N GLN A 201 -19.56 -8.31 16.54
CA GLN A 201 -19.86 -9.56 17.21
C GLN A 201 -21.26 -10.02 16.82
N VAL A 202 -21.38 -11.18 16.18
CA VAL A 202 -22.68 -11.68 15.70
C VAL A 202 -22.84 -13.17 15.96
N GLN A 203 -24.04 -13.57 16.33
CA GLN A 203 -24.42 -14.96 16.50
C GLN A 203 -25.89 -15.15 16.11
N PRO A 204 -26.15 -15.62 14.88
CA PRO A 204 -27.43 -16.20 14.52
C PRO A 204 -27.48 -17.67 15.00
N PHE A 205 -28.67 -18.13 15.35
CA PHE A 205 -28.93 -19.52 15.76
C PHE A 205 -28.24 -19.95 17.06
N GLY A 206 -28.82 -20.95 17.74
CA GLY A 206 -28.21 -21.56 18.94
C GLY A 206 -27.91 -20.58 20.09
N VAL A 207 -28.62 -19.45 20.16
CA VAL A 207 -28.48 -18.47 21.24
C VAL A 207 -29.04 -19.06 22.52
N THR A 208 -28.20 -19.21 23.55
CA THR A 208 -28.59 -19.76 24.85
C THR A 208 -28.54 -18.66 25.89
N ALA A 209 -29.56 -18.57 26.75
CA ALA A 209 -29.67 -17.56 27.82
C ALA A 209 -29.61 -16.09 27.36
N GLY A 210 -29.82 -15.80 26.06
CA GLY A 210 -29.80 -14.44 25.53
C GLY A 210 -28.42 -13.76 25.52
N THR A 211 -27.34 -14.54 25.64
CA THR A 211 -25.95 -14.04 25.65
C THR A 211 -25.14 -14.64 24.52
N PHE A 212 -24.12 -13.91 24.05
CA PHE A 212 -23.18 -14.44 23.06
C PHE A 212 -22.48 -15.68 23.64
N GLY A 213 -22.37 -16.71 22.81
CA GLY A 213 -21.54 -17.87 23.06
C GLY A 213 -20.05 -17.53 22.96
N LYS A 214 -19.21 -18.56 22.97
CA LYS A 214 -17.76 -18.37 22.88
C LYS A 214 -17.41 -17.62 21.58
N PRO A 215 -16.60 -16.54 21.63
CA PRO A 215 -16.21 -15.83 20.43
C PRO A 215 -15.19 -16.63 19.61
N LEU A 216 -15.45 -16.73 18.31
CA LEU A 216 -14.46 -17.06 17.30
C LEU A 216 -13.90 -15.75 16.75
N GLU A 217 -12.69 -15.43 17.17
CA GLU A 217 -12.00 -14.22 16.71
C GLU A 217 -11.56 -14.35 15.25
N CYS A 218 -11.76 -13.28 14.48
CA CYS A 218 -11.31 -13.23 13.10
C CYS A 218 -9.78 -13.27 13.02
N LYS A 219 -9.25 -13.79 11.90
CA LYS A 219 -7.79 -13.90 11.68
C LYS A 219 -7.05 -12.57 11.81
N LYS A 220 -7.74 -11.45 11.57
CA LYS A 220 -7.16 -10.10 11.70
C LYS A 220 -6.90 -9.70 13.16
N ASP A 221 -7.63 -10.29 14.12
CA ASP A 221 -7.53 -9.96 15.54
C ASP A 221 -6.65 -10.94 16.34
N MET A 222 -6.29 -12.09 15.76
CA MET A 222 -5.47 -13.10 16.45
C MET A 222 -4.01 -12.64 16.60
N ALA A 223 -3.66 -12.12 17.78
CA ALA A 223 -2.27 -11.95 18.22
C ALA A 223 -1.64 -13.30 18.60
N THR A 224 -0.43 -13.59 18.11
CA THR A 224 0.33 -14.79 18.49
C THR A 224 0.81 -14.68 19.95
N THR A 225 0.28 -15.53 20.83
CA THR A 225 0.58 -15.58 22.26
C THR A 225 2.08 -15.83 22.53
N ALA A 226 2.73 -14.90 23.24
CA ALA A 226 4.00 -15.14 23.93
C ALA A 226 3.83 -14.90 25.45
N ALA A 227 4.47 -15.78 26.21
CA ALA A 227 4.37 -16.01 27.66
C ALA A 227 4.69 -14.79 28.56
N PRO A 228 4.23 -14.78 29.84
CA PRO A 228 4.31 -13.63 30.72
C PRO A 228 5.75 -13.40 31.20
N THR A 229 6.21 -12.15 31.16
CA THR A 229 7.47 -11.74 31.81
C THR A 229 7.21 -10.68 32.87
N THR A 230 7.81 -10.96 34.02
CA THR A 230 7.77 -10.35 35.34
C THR A 230 8.05 -8.85 35.35
N LYS A 231 7.19 -8.06 36.02
CA LYS A 231 7.45 -6.65 36.37
C LYS A 231 8.45 -6.56 37.53
N ILE A 232 9.45 -5.70 37.39
CA ILE A 232 10.19 -5.07 38.50
C ILE A 232 9.98 -3.55 38.39
N PRO A 233 9.69 -2.83 39.49
CA PRO A 233 9.32 -1.42 39.47
C PRO A 233 10.54 -0.52 39.57
N THR A 234 10.53 0.60 38.83
CA THR A 234 11.50 1.68 39.00
C THR A 234 10.81 2.96 39.44
N THR A 235 11.42 3.55 40.45
CA THR A 235 10.97 4.55 41.40
C THR A 235 10.89 5.97 40.83
N THR A 236 9.89 6.69 41.31
CA THR A 236 9.67 8.13 41.24
C THR A 236 10.78 8.90 41.96
N ALA A 237 11.26 10.01 41.39
CA ALA A 237 11.93 11.07 42.13
C ALA A 237 11.48 12.45 41.60
N ALA A 238 11.15 13.30 42.56
CA ALA A 238 10.36 14.51 42.44
C ALA A 238 11.19 15.76 42.06
N ALA A 239 10.43 16.81 41.79
CA ALA A 239 10.80 18.19 41.49
C ALA A 239 11.82 18.81 42.46
N ASN A 240 12.49 19.87 41.99
CA ASN A 240 12.61 21.10 42.76
C ASN A 240 12.80 22.35 41.86
N THR A 241 12.05 23.37 42.25
CA THR A 241 11.93 24.74 41.77
C THR A 241 13.03 25.64 42.35
N THR A 242 13.53 26.64 41.61
CA THR A 242 13.95 27.98 42.11
C THR A 242 14.42 28.88 40.94
N THR A 243 13.66 29.92 40.56
CA THR A 243 13.85 31.38 40.80
C THR A 243 14.87 32.12 39.91
N ALA A 244 14.37 33.19 39.26
CA ALA A 244 15.08 34.26 38.54
C ALA A 244 15.78 35.24 39.50
N PRO A 245 16.66 36.14 38.99
CA PRO A 245 16.23 37.54 38.77
C PRO A 245 16.90 38.33 37.61
N ASN A 246 16.06 39.09 36.88
CA ASN A 246 16.10 40.53 36.52
C ASN A 246 17.22 41.27 35.71
N THR A 247 16.70 41.97 34.66
CA THR A 247 16.97 43.35 34.16
C THR A 247 18.24 43.60 33.29
N THR A 248 18.18 44.21 32.08
CA THR A 248 18.07 45.68 31.84
C THR A 248 17.81 46.04 30.35
N LEU A 249 17.22 47.24 30.14
CA LEU A 249 16.56 47.84 28.96
C LEU A 249 17.48 48.52 27.90
N ALA A 250 17.05 48.42 26.62
CA ALA A 250 16.88 49.41 25.51
C ALA A 250 17.91 50.55 25.25
N PRO A 251 17.97 51.11 24.00
CA PRO A 251 17.01 52.16 23.63
C PRO A 251 16.52 52.16 22.17
N THR A 252 15.38 52.83 22.00
CA THR A 252 14.63 53.15 20.77
C THR A 252 14.91 54.59 20.35
N THR A 253 14.79 54.92 19.05
CA THR A 253 14.64 56.32 18.60
C THR A 253 13.55 56.46 17.55
N THR A 254 12.78 57.54 17.68
CA THR A 254 11.52 57.88 17.02
C THR A 254 11.71 59.16 16.19
N ALA A 255 11.05 59.29 15.03
CA ALA A 255 10.73 60.59 14.42
C ALA A 255 9.44 60.50 13.56
N PHE A 256 8.60 61.55 13.64
CA PHE A 256 7.24 61.68 13.08
C PHE A 256 7.20 62.49 11.74
N PRO A 257 6.06 63.05 11.23
CA PRO A 257 5.43 62.64 9.96
C PRO A 257 5.41 63.76 8.89
N ILE A 258 5.18 63.42 7.62
CA ILE A 258 4.75 64.39 6.60
C ILE A 258 3.69 63.75 5.70
N ILE A 259 2.50 64.36 5.68
CA ILE A 259 1.40 64.06 4.76
C ILE A 259 1.62 64.87 3.48
N ASN A 260 1.61 64.21 2.33
CA ASN A 260 1.00 64.72 1.10
C ASN A 260 0.75 63.59 0.10
N THR A 261 -0.29 63.82 -0.70
CA THR A 261 -1.21 62.86 -1.31
C THR A 261 -0.73 62.29 -2.66
N THR A 262 -1.32 61.16 -3.05
CA THR A 262 -1.51 60.62 -4.42
C THR A 262 -0.35 59.84 -5.07
N THR A 263 -0.44 58.50 -5.07
CA THR A 263 -1.01 57.63 -6.12
C THR A 263 -0.74 56.18 -5.69
N VAL A 264 -1.77 55.35 -5.63
CA VAL A 264 -1.72 53.96 -5.13
C VAL A 264 -0.84 53.07 -6.04
N PRO A 265 0.21 52.43 -5.52
CA PRO A 265 0.83 51.27 -6.14
C PRO A 265 0.35 50.01 -5.43
N ALA A 266 -0.02 48.99 -6.21
CA ALA A 266 -0.52 47.71 -5.74
C ALA A 266 0.37 47.11 -4.64
N THR A 267 -0.26 46.79 -3.50
CA THR A 267 0.30 45.89 -2.50
C THR A 267 0.57 44.54 -3.16
N THR A 268 1.85 44.19 -3.33
CA THR A 268 2.29 42.81 -3.51
C THR A 268 1.94 42.04 -2.24
N VAL A 269 0.79 41.38 -2.25
CA VAL A 269 0.41 40.38 -1.26
C VAL A 269 1.42 39.23 -1.37
N SER A 270 2.05 38.87 -0.25
CA SER A 270 2.80 37.62 -0.11
C SER A 270 1.99 36.45 -0.68
N PRO A 271 2.60 35.46 -1.37
CA PRO A 271 1.88 34.30 -1.89
C PRO A 271 0.95 33.68 -0.84
N PRO A 272 -0.28 33.26 -1.19
CA PRO A 272 -1.18 32.59 -0.26
C PRO A 272 -0.47 31.37 0.35
N ASN A 273 -0.53 31.22 1.67
CA ASN A 273 0.06 30.08 2.35
C ASN A 273 -0.79 28.83 2.08
N HIS A 274 -0.49 28.09 1.01
CA HIS A 274 -1.18 26.86 0.61
C HIS A 274 -0.84 25.63 1.49
N ARG A 275 -0.34 25.85 2.70
CA ARG A 275 0.09 24.80 3.63
C ARG A 275 -1.00 24.54 4.66
N GLY A 276 -1.62 23.36 4.62
CA GLY A 276 -2.65 22.96 5.57
C GLY A 276 -2.05 22.24 6.78
N LYS A 277 -2.70 22.40 7.94
CA LYS A 277 -2.34 21.72 9.20
C LYS A 277 -3.50 20.83 9.62
N TRP A 278 -3.23 19.53 9.64
CA TRP A 278 -4.22 18.50 9.89
C TRP A 278 -3.78 17.60 11.03
N GLN A 279 -4.75 17.06 11.75
CA GLN A 279 -4.49 16.19 12.87
C GLN A 279 -5.58 15.15 13.04
N VAL A 280 -5.19 13.97 13.48
CA VAL A 280 -6.09 12.89 13.88
C VAL A 280 -6.00 12.75 15.40
N ARG A 281 -7.15 12.65 16.06
CA ARG A 281 -7.24 12.48 17.51
C ARG A 281 -7.77 11.09 17.85
N SER A 282 -7.18 10.46 18.86
CA SER A 282 -7.62 9.21 19.48
C SER A 282 -7.65 9.44 20.99
N ASP A 283 -8.79 9.16 21.63
CA ASP A 283 -9.00 9.36 23.07
C ASP A 283 -8.61 10.77 23.57
N ASN A 284 -9.02 11.80 22.81
CA ASN A 284 -8.71 13.21 23.06
C ASN A 284 -7.23 13.62 22.93
N ASN A 285 -6.33 12.68 22.60
CA ASN A 285 -4.93 12.93 22.31
C ASN A 285 -4.69 12.97 20.80
N THR A 286 -3.83 13.89 20.35
CA THR A 286 -3.39 13.88 18.95
C THR A 286 -2.48 12.68 18.73
N CYS A 287 -2.82 11.83 17.75
CA CYS A 287 -2.07 10.61 17.46
C CYS A 287 -1.35 10.66 16.11
N LEU A 288 -1.80 11.53 15.19
CA LEU A 288 -1.12 11.82 13.92
C LEU A 288 -1.21 13.31 13.63
N LEU A 289 -0.09 13.88 13.17
CA LEU A 289 0.02 15.27 12.74
C LEU A 289 0.54 15.34 11.31
N ALA A 290 -0.06 16.19 10.49
CA ALA A 290 0.42 16.51 9.16
C ALA A 290 0.38 18.02 8.93
N TYR A 291 1.46 18.56 8.40
CA TYR A 291 1.58 19.97 8.03
C TYR A 291 2.28 20.05 6.69
N MET A 292 1.54 20.28 5.61
CA MET A 292 2.07 20.16 4.25
C MET A 292 1.26 20.99 3.26
N ALA A 293 1.90 21.38 2.16
CA ALA A 293 1.23 21.97 1.01
C ALA A 293 1.08 20.91 -0.07
N LEU A 294 -0.12 20.77 -0.61
CA LEU A 294 -0.48 19.72 -1.56
C LEU A 294 -1.02 20.37 -2.84
N ARG A 295 -0.53 19.93 -3.99
CA ARG A 295 -1.09 20.25 -5.30
C ARG A 295 -0.97 19.05 -6.22
N PHE A 296 -1.78 18.97 -7.26
CA PHE A 296 -1.63 17.92 -8.26
C PHE A 296 -1.67 18.50 -9.67
N GLU A 297 -0.98 17.82 -10.58
CA GLU A 297 -0.94 18.13 -12.00
C GLU A 297 -1.62 16.99 -12.76
N ALA A 298 -2.62 17.28 -13.57
CA ALA A 298 -3.40 16.27 -14.29
C ALA A 298 -3.59 16.65 -15.76
N GLN A 299 -3.42 15.67 -16.65
CA GLN A 299 -3.77 15.81 -18.06
C GLN A 299 -5.25 15.48 -18.26
N TYR A 300 -5.95 16.24 -19.10
CA TYR A 300 -7.37 16.05 -19.37
C TYR A 300 -7.69 16.37 -20.84
N GLN A 301 -8.84 15.91 -21.33
CA GLN A 301 -9.30 16.21 -22.69
C GLN A 301 -10.08 17.52 -22.70
N THR A 302 -9.81 18.43 -23.62
CA THR A 302 -10.62 19.63 -23.84
C THR A 302 -11.77 19.34 -24.81
N LYS A 303 -12.81 20.17 -24.80
CA LYS A 303 -13.98 20.07 -25.69
C LYS A 303 -13.61 20.10 -27.18
N GLU A 304 -12.46 20.66 -27.53
CA GLU A 304 -11.92 20.71 -28.90
C GLU A 304 -11.14 19.44 -29.28
N GLY A 305 -11.04 18.45 -28.39
CA GLY A 305 -10.32 17.19 -28.61
C GLY A 305 -8.81 17.31 -28.45
N SER A 306 -8.31 18.37 -27.82
CA SER A 306 -6.90 18.57 -27.48
C SER A 306 -6.63 18.17 -26.03
N ASN A 307 -5.37 17.86 -25.67
CA ASN A 307 -5.01 17.60 -24.27
C ASN A 307 -4.73 18.93 -23.54
N GLY A 308 -5.41 19.17 -22.42
CA GLY A 308 -5.14 20.24 -21.46
C GLY A 308 -4.39 19.72 -20.24
N THR A 309 -3.72 20.61 -19.51
CA THR A 309 -3.05 20.29 -18.23
C THR A 309 -3.59 21.21 -17.14
N ALA A 310 -4.10 20.63 -16.05
CA ALA A 310 -4.58 21.36 -14.88
C ALA A 310 -3.58 21.25 -13.74
N ILE A 311 -3.34 22.35 -13.03
CA ILE A 311 -2.56 22.40 -11.79
C ILE A 311 -3.48 22.87 -10.68
N VAL A 312 -3.70 22.03 -9.67
CA VAL A 312 -4.77 22.23 -8.71
C VAL A 312 -4.22 22.11 -7.29
N TRP A 313 -4.42 23.13 -6.47
CA TRP A 313 -4.05 23.10 -5.05
C TRP A 313 -5.10 22.34 -4.24
N PHE A 314 -4.64 21.52 -3.30
CA PHE A 314 -5.51 20.86 -2.35
C PHE A 314 -5.98 21.88 -1.30
N PRO A 315 -7.28 21.87 -0.92
CA PRO A 315 -7.79 22.85 0.05
C PRO A 315 -7.12 22.72 1.42
N THR A 316 -6.62 23.83 1.96
CA THR A 316 -5.93 23.85 3.28
C THR A 316 -6.88 23.65 4.46
N ASP A 317 -8.17 23.92 4.24
CA ASP A 317 -9.31 23.73 5.13
C ASP A 317 -9.96 22.35 4.99
N ALA A 318 -9.37 21.46 4.19
CA ALA A 318 -9.84 20.08 4.06
C ALA A 318 -10.02 19.41 5.42
N THR A 319 -11.12 18.68 5.57
CA THR A 319 -11.44 18.01 6.83
C THR A 319 -10.55 16.79 6.98
N ALA A 320 -9.78 16.74 8.06
CA ALA A 320 -8.96 15.58 8.40
C ALA A 320 -9.73 14.60 9.27
N VAL A 321 -9.85 13.37 8.79
CA VAL A 321 -10.37 12.22 9.54
C VAL A 321 -9.32 11.11 9.54
N GLY A 322 -9.44 10.13 10.42
CA GLY A 322 -8.48 9.04 10.46
C GLY A 322 -8.53 8.24 11.74
N SER A 323 -7.61 7.29 11.86
CA SER A 323 -7.44 6.44 13.02
C SER A 323 -5.97 6.17 13.26
N CYS A 324 -5.61 5.88 14.51
CA CYS A 324 -4.25 5.51 14.89
C CYS A 324 -4.29 4.25 15.73
N SER A 325 -3.33 3.38 15.52
CA SER A 325 -3.08 2.17 16.31
C SER A 325 -1.58 2.04 16.55
N GLU A 326 -1.16 1.03 17.31
CA GLU A 326 0.26 0.79 17.55
C GLU A 326 1.05 0.49 16.27
N GLN A 327 0.41 -0.11 15.26
CA GLN A 327 1.08 -0.62 14.05
C GLN A 327 0.73 0.15 12.78
N LYS A 328 -0.46 0.78 12.74
CA LYS A 328 -0.96 1.50 11.57
C LYS A 328 -1.61 2.82 11.98
N SER A 329 -1.43 3.83 11.17
CA SER A 329 -2.13 5.11 11.31
C SER A 329 -2.60 5.57 9.95
N VAL A 330 -3.76 6.22 9.90
CA VAL A 330 -4.40 6.67 8.67
C VAL A 330 -4.83 8.12 8.85
N ILE A 331 -4.58 8.93 7.84
CA ILE A 331 -5.20 10.25 7.70
C ILE A 331 -5.86 10.35 6.34
N GLU A 332 -7.11 10.77 6.34
CA GLU A 332 -7.89 11.09 5.15
C GLU A 332 -8.25 12.57 5.19
N LEU A 333 -7.81 13.30 4.18
CA LEU A 333 -8.16 14.70 3.94
C LEU A 333 -9.30 14.75 2.94
N ARG A 334 -10.44 15.29 3.37
CA ARG A 334 -11.66 15.39 2.57
C ARG A 334 -11.90 16.82 2.14
N SER A 335 -12.21 17.00 0.85
CA SER A 335 -12.68 18.27 0.31
C SER A 335 -13.68 18.06 -0.82
N ASP A 336 -14.38 19.12 -1.22
CA ASP A 336 -15.37 19.06 -2.30
C ASP A 336 -14.76 18.73 -3.68
N LEU A 337 -13.46 18.99 -3.83
CA LEU A 337 -12.73 18.83 -5.09
C LEU A 337 -11.93 17.52 -5.14
N SER A 338 -11.27 17.17 -4.04
CA SER A 338 -10.33 16.05 -3.98
C SER A 338 -10.24 15.43 -2.59
N ASN A 339 -10.03 14.11 -2.54
CA ASN A 339 -9.77 13.38 -1.31
C ASN A 339 -8.37 12.77 -1.35
N LEU A 340 -7.66 12.80 -0.22
CA LEU A 340 -6.33 12.20 -0.07
C LEU A 340 -6.29 11.35 1.19
N THR A 341 -6.10 10.05 1.06
CA THR A 341 -5.83 9.14 2.18
C THR A 341 -4.38 8.72 2.18
N ILE A 342 -3.70 8.86 3.30
CA ILE A 342 -2.33 8.39 3.51
C ILE A 342 -2.35 7.36 4.63
N ASN A 343 -1.97 6.14 4.28
CA ASN A 343 -1.82 5.04 5.22
C ASN A 343 -0.36 4.94 5.64
N PHE A 344 -0.12 4.75 6.93
CA PHE A 344 1.19 4.59 7.55
C PHE A 344 1.27 3.25 8.29
N GLN A 345 2.47 2.68 8.33
CA GLN A 345 2.74 1.43 9.04
C GLN A 345 4.10 1.47 9.75
N LYS A 346 4.19 0.82 10.91
CA LYS A 346 5.48 0.52 11.57
C LYS A 346 6.15 -0.70 10.92
N ALA A 347 7.47 -0.70 10.90
CA ALA A 347 8.26 -1.81 10.38
C ALA A 347 8.12 -3.06 11.29
N GLN A 348 7.90 -4.22 10.68
CA GLN A 348 7.70 -5.48 11.38
C GLN A 348 9.05 -6.09 11.84
N GLY A 349 9.14 -6.50 13.12
CA GLY A 349 10.29 -7.21 13.70
C GLY A 349 10.68 -6.74 15.11
N LYS A 350 11.34 -7.60 15.90
CA LYS A 350 11.86 -7.22 17.23
C LYS A 350 12.88 -6.09 17.07
N ASN A 351 12.70 -5.01 17.83
CA ASN A 351 13.56 -3.81 17.88
C ASN A 351 13.50 -2.85 16.68
N LYS A 352 12.58 -3.03 15.72
CA LYS A 352 12.39 -2.01 14.66
C LYS A 352 11.48 -0.89 15.14
N LYS A 353 12.00 0.34 15.11
CA LYS A 353 11.28 1.56 15.49
C LYS A 353 10.87 2.40 14.29
N ASP A 354 11.21 1.99 13.09
CA ASP A 354 10.93 2.77 11.89
C ASP A 354 9.46 2.67 11.49
N TRP A 355 8.92 3.75 10.94
CA TRP A 355 7.64 3.79 10.27
C TRP A 355 7.76 4.45 8.91
N SER A 356 6.87 4.09 7.99
CA SER A 356 6.77 4.69 6.65
C SER A 356 5.30 4.80 6.25
N THR A 357 5.03 5.46 5.12
CA THR A 357 3.76 5.23 4.43
C THR A 357 3.65 3.77 3.99
N SER A 358 2.44 3.27 3.78
CA SER A 358 2.16 1.97 3.16
C SER A 358 1.47 2.14 1.82
N SER A 359 0.50 3.06 1.75
CA SER A 359 -0.24 3.37 0.53
C SER A 359 -0.85 4.76 0.59
N ILE A 360 -1.06 5.36 -0.58
CA ILE A 360 -1.73 6.63 -0.76
C ILE A 360 -2.89 6.42 -1.72
N PHE A 361 -4.08 6.85 -1.31
CA PHE A 361 -5.25 6.94 -2.18
C PHE A 361 -5.53 8.40 -2.48
N PHE A 362 -5.72 8.72 -3.75
CA PHE A 362 -6.04 10.07 -4.19
C PHE A 362 -7.21 10.01 -5.15
N SER A 363 -8.15 10.93 -4.98
CA SER A 363 -9.20 11.13 -5.96
C SER A 363 -9.46 12.61 -6.16
N TYR A 364 -9.83 12.97 -7.38
CA TYR A 364 -10.23 14.34 -7.71
C TYR A 364 -11.29 14.36 -8.78
N ARG A 365 -12.04 15.45 -8.81
CA ARG A 365 -13.09 15.70 -9.80
C ARG A 365 -12.67 16.79 -10.78
N GLU A 366 -12.90 16.58 -12.08
CA GLU A 366 -12.62 17.60 -13.11
C GLU A 366 -13.61 18.77 -13.06
N LEU A 367 -13.43 19.73 -12.16
CA LEU A 367 -14.33 20.88 -12.11
C LEU A 367 -13.94 21.95 -13.16
N PRO A 368 -14.90 22.55 -13.89
CA PRO A 368 -14.61 23.59 -14.88
C PRO A 368 -13.83 24.80 -14.36
N GLY A 369 -13.83 25.04 -13.04
CA GLY A 369 -13.02 26.09 -12.41
C GLY A 369 -11.51 25.79 -12.35
N PHE A 370 -11.10 24.53 -12.53
CA PHE A 370 -9.71 24.08 -12.49
C PHE A 370 -9.25 23.42 -13.80
N PHE A 371 -10.18 22.84 -14.56
CA PHE A 371 -9.96 22.13 -15.82
C PHE A 371 -10.67 22.90 -16.94
N ILE A 372 -9.99 23.93 -17.45
CA ILE A 372 -10.54 24.88 -18.43
C ILE A 372 -10.94 24.13 -19.70
N ASP A 373 -12.19 24.32 -20.14
CA ASP A 373 -12.74 23.68 -21.33
C ASP A 373 -12.66 22.14 -21.33
N THR A 374 -12.65 21.50 -20.15
CA THR A 374 -12.72 20.03 -20.08
C THR A 374 -13.91 19.47 -20.88
N ALA A 375 -13.64 18.43 -21.66
CA ALA A 375 -14.63 17.60 -22.34
C ALA A 375 -15.44 16.73 -21.37
N ASN A 376 -14.86 16.43 -20.20
CA ASN A 376 -15.42 15.51 -19.21
C ASN A 376 -15.64 16.22 -17.87
N PRO A 377 -16.40 17.34 -17.83
CA PRO A 377 -16.62 18.07 -16.60
C PRO A 377 -17.19 17.13 -15.55
N GLY A 378 -16.65 17.17 -14.35
CA GLY A 378 -17.04 16.40 -13.17
C GLY A 378 -16.72 14.91 -13.20
N GLN A 379 -15.93 14.43 -14.16
CA GLN A 379 -15.34 13.09 -14.12
C GLN A 379 -14.55 12.91 -12.82
N LEU A 380 -14.80 11.81 -12.11
CA LEU A 380 -14.03 11.44 -10.93
C LEU A 380 -12.88 10.52 -11.35
N HIS A 381 -11.67 10.90 -10.98
CA HIS A 381 -10.47 10.09 -11.10
C HIS A 381 -10.12 9.51 -9.73
N VAL A 382 -9.87 8.21 -9.66
CA VAL A 382 -9.53 7.50 -8.41
C VAL A 382 -8.26 6.71 -8.62
N MET A 383 -7.33 6.88 -7.69
CA MET A 383 -5.95 6.44 -7.82
C MET A 383 -5.46 5.86 -6.50
N GLN A 384 -4.72 4.78 -6.56
CA GLN A 384 -4.00 4.22 -5.42
C GLN A 384 -2.56 3.97 -5.83
N VAL A 385 -1.63 4.24 -4.92
CA VAL A 385 -0.23 3.86 -5.06
C VAL A 385 0.29 3.29 -3.73
N ASP A 386 0.90 2.11 -3.79
CA ASP A 386 1.55 1.51 -2.62
C ASP A 386 3.00 2.00 -2.55
N VAL A 387 3.33 2.72 -1.47
CA VAL A 387 4.58 3.48 -1.35
C VAL A 387 5.13 3.42 0.07
N ASN A 388 6.46 3.33 0.19
CA ASN A 388 7.19 3.34 1.46
C ASN A 388 8.00 4.65 1.60
N LEU A 389 7.31 5.78 1.74
CA LEU A 389 7.86 7.12 1.87
C LEU A 389 7.92 7.57 3.32
N PHE A 390 8.54 8.73 3.53
CA PHE A 390 8.57 9.46 4.82
C PHE A 390 9.17 8.65 5.98
N MET A 391 10.13 7.77 5.66
CA MET A 391 10.66 6.82 6.62
C MET A 391 11.43 7.49 7.76
N THR A 392 11.00 7.28 8.99
CA THR A 392 11.66 7.79 10.20
C THR A 392 11.35 6.92 11.41
N GLU A 393 12.02 7.17 12.53
CA GLU A 393 11.83 6.42 13.77
C GLU A 393 10.58 6.89 14.52
N THR A 394 10.04 6.02 15.38
CA THR A 394 8.96 6.36 16.30
C THR A 394 9.33 7.52 17.22
N GLY A 395 8.36 8.43 17.43
CA GLY A 395 8.57 9.67 18.19
C GLY A 395 9.25 10.79 17.42
N GLN A 396 9.79 10.52 16.22
CA GLN A 396 10.32 11.53 15.30
C GLN A 396 9.26 11.95 14.26
N SER A 397 9.39 13.17 13.74
CA SER A 397 8.63 13.63 12.56
C SER A 397 9.48 13.52 11.30
N TYR A 398 8.87 13.33 10.14
CA TYR A 398 9.54 13.44 8.85
C TYR A 398 9.27 14.83 8.29
N LYS A 399 10.33 15.58 7.92
CA LYS A 399 10.23 16.94 7.39
C LYS A 399 10.90 17.08 6.03
N CYS A 400 10.25 17.69 5.06
CA CYS A 400 10.80 18.03 3.76
C CYS A 400 10.29 19.40 3.29
N ASP A 401 11.18 20.39 3.23
CA ASP A 401 10.92 21.72 2.70
C ASP A 401 10.89 21.68 1.15
N THR A 402 11.68 20.79 0.52
CA THR A 402 11.69 20.52 -0.92
C THR A 402 10.40 19.85 -1.40
N GLU A 403 9.93 20.23 -2.59
CA GLU A 403 8.74 19.64 -3.22
C GLU A 403 9.03 18.21 -3.73
N ILE A 404 8.21 17.26 -3.31
CA ILE A 404 8.24 15.85 -3.70
C ILE A 404 7.13 15.62 -4.71
N ALA A 405 7.44 15.07 -5.89
CA ALA A 405 6.45 14.70 -6.90
C ALA A 405 6.14 13.19 -6.84
N LEU A 406 4.87 12.83 -6.74
CA LEU A 406 4.37 11.46 -6.66
C LEU A 406 3.54 11.17 -7.91
N PRO A 407 4.12 10.55 -8.95
CA PRO A 407 3.34 10.17 -10.12
C PRO A 407 2.38 9.04 -9.74
N MET A 408 1.15 9.20 -10.21
CA MET A 408 0.03 8.29 -10.05
C MET A 408 -0.39 7.76 -11.42
N LYS A 409 -1.45 6.95 -11.46
CA LYS A 409 -2.00 6.39 -12.72
C LYS A 409 -2.43 7.52 -13.69
N ASP A 410 -2.69 7.22 -14.96
CA ASP A 410 -3.36 8.13 -15.89
C ASP A 410 -2.70 9.53 -16.05
N GLY A 411 -1.39 9.63 -15.80
CA GLY A 411 -0.60 10.85 -16.01
C GLY A 411 -0.78 11.94 -14.95
N VAL A 412 -1.33 11.60 -13.77
CA VAL A 412 -1.50 12.55 -12.66
C VAL A 412 -0.25 12.56 -11.78
N ILE A 413 0.19 13.74 -11.34
CA ILE A 413 1.34 13.90 -10.45
C ILE A 413 0.89 14.64 -9.19
N LEU A 414 0.87 13.96 -8.04
CA LEU A 414 0.61 14.58 -6.74
C LEU A 414 1.91 15.18 -6.19
N LYS A 415 1.96 16.48 -5.97
CA LYS A 415 3.11 17.20 -5.43
C LYS A 415 2.87 17.59 -3.97
N VAL A 416 3.82 17.22 -3.12
CA VAL A 416 3.83 17.50 -1.70
C VAL A 416 5.02 18.38 -1.40
N SER A 417 4.82 19.59 -0.92
CA SER A 417 5.90 20.49 -0.49
C SER A 417 5.73 20.88 0.96
N GLN A 418 6.78 21.46 1.54
CA GLN A 418 6.66 22.09 2.85
C GLN A 418 6.16 21.12 3.94
N LEU A 419 6.48 19.85 3.77
CA LEU A 419 5.98 18.69 4.49
C LEU A 419 6.60 18.60 5.88
N GLN A 420 5.78 18.39 6.88
CA GLN A 420 6.16 17.79 8.15
C GLN A 420 5.05 16.86 8.62
N VAL A 421 5.35 15.58 8.81
CA VAL A 421 4.36 14.56 9.17
C VAL A 421 4.90 13.66 10.28
N GLN A 422 4.02 13.28 11.21
CA GLN A 422 4.31 12.31 12.25
C GLN A 422 3.09 11.43 12.45
N ALA A 423 3.25 10.15 12.10
CA ALA A 423 2.15 9.18 12.11
C ALA A 423 2.03 8.39 13.41
N PHE A 424 3.06 8.39 14.26
CA PHE A 424 3.11 7.60 15.48
C PHE A 424 3.79 8.35 16.64
N ASP A 425 3.39 7.98 17.86
CA ASP A 425 3.98 8.43 19.12
C ASP A 425 4.08 9.96 19.23
N VAL A 426 3.01 10.66 18.82
CA VAL A 426 2.86 12.12 18.96
C VAL A 426 2.70 12.47 20.43
N GLN A 427 3.63 13.27 20.97
CA GLN A 427 3.64 13.69 22.37
C GLN A 427 3.27 15.16 22.50
N GLY A 428 2.43 15.50 23.47
CA GLY A 428 2.07 16.91 23.77
C GLY A 428 1.38 17.67 22.64
N GLY A 429 0.82 16.98 21.64
CA GLY A 429 0.14 17.59 20.50
C GLY A 429 1.05 18.32 19.51
N GLY A 430 2.37 18.13 19.61
CA GLY A 430 3.37 18.73 18.72
C GLY A 430 4.18 17.68 17.95
N PHE A 431 4.91 18.15 16.93
CA PHE A 431 5.88 17.31 16.24
C PHE A 431 7.09 17.03 17.13
N GLY A 432 7.52 15.77 17.17
CA GLY A 432 8.82 15.37 17.67
C GLY A 432 9.96 15.78 16.74
N THR A 433 11.18 15.39 17.08
CA THR A 433 12.40 15.80 16.36
C THR A 433 12.29 15.51 14.87
N PRO A 434 12.48 16.49 13.97
CA PRO A 434 12.32 16.29 12.55
C PRO A 434 13.54 15.60 11.93
N LYS A 435 13.34 14.42 11.34
CA LYS A 435 14.24 13.85 10.34
C LYS A 435 14.01 14.56 9.01
N ARG A 436 15.02 15.29 8.55
CA ARG A 436 14.96 15.99 7.25
C ARG A 436 15.07 15.00 6.10
N CYS A 437 14.34 15.26 5.02
CA CYS A 437 14.49 14.52 3.79
C CYS A 437 15.87 14.77 3.16
N PRO A 438 16.39 13.83 2.35
CA PRO A 438 17.67 14.00 1.68
C PRO A 438 17.75 15.27 0.81
N ALA A 439 16.63 15.69 0.23
CA ALA A 439 16.55 16.84 -0.67
C ALA A 439 16.79 18.20 0.03
N ASP A 440 16.59 18.30 1.34
CA ASP A 440 16.77 19.53 2.12
C ASP A 440 18.18 19.69 2.69
N LEU A 441 19.01 18.65 2.61
CA LEU A 441 20.34 18.69 3.19
C LEU A 441 21.22 19.59 2.30
N PRO A 442 21.94 20.58 2.87
CA PRO A 442 22.83 21.42 2.09
C PRO A 442 23.81 20.53 1.31
N PRO A 443 24.20 20.92 0.09
CA PRO A 443 25.17 20.17 -0.68
C PRO A 443 26.44 20.03 0.15
N THR A 444 26.65 18.83 0.70
CA THR A 444 27.85 18.50 1.43
C THR A 444 29.04 18.81 0.51
N PRO A 445 30.08 19.52 0.97
CA PRO A 445 31.24 19.79 0.13
C PRO A 445 31.76 18.47 -0.42
N VAL A 446 31.81 18.43 -1.75
CA VAL A 446 32.05 17.27 -2.59
C VAL A 446 33.14 16.35 -2.01
N PRO A 447 32.80 15.13 -1.57
CA PRO A 447 33.62 13.98 -1.88
C PRO A 447 33.22 13.51 -3.27
N THR A 448 34.21 13.50 -4.14
CA THR A 448 34.18 12.96 -5.49
C THR A 448 33.61 11.54 -5.52
N MET A 449 32.61 11.35 -6.38
CA MET A 449 32.20 10.12 -7.09
C MET A 449 31.86 8.87 -6.26
N THR A 450 30.56 8.62 -6.08
CA THR A 450 29.81 7.49 -6.68
C THR A 450 28.44 7.35 -5.99
N PRO A 451 27.36 7.00 -6.71
CA PRO A 451 26.13 6.56 -6.06
C PRO A 451 26.38 5.18 -5.46
N VAL A 452 26.73 5.12 -4.18
CA VAL A 452 26.71 3.85 -3.45
C VAL A 452 25.24 3.53 -3.21
N CYS A 453 24.66 2.70 -4.09
CA CYS A 453 23.35 2.13 -3.83
C CYS A 453 23.36 1.52 -2.41
N PRO A 454 22.33 1.79 -1.59
CA PRO A 454 22.23 1.21 -0.26
C PRO A 454 22.28 -0.33 -0.32
N HIS A 455 22.56 -0.94 0.83
CA HIS A 455 22.60 -2.39 1.05
C HIS A 455 21.40 -3.08 0.39
N LEU A 456 21.64 -4.28 -0.17
CA LEU A 456 20.60 -5.07 -0.83
C LEU A 456 19.39 -5.27 0.11
N PRO A 457 18.16 -5.28 -0.44
CA PRO A 457 16.97 -5.49 0.38
C PRO A 457 16.97 -6.89 1.02
N PRO A 458 16.12 -7.14 2.03
CA PRO A 458 15.95 -8.49 2.57
C PRO A 458 15.57 -9.50 1.48
N PRO A 459 16.03 -10.77 1.57
CA PRO A 459 15.70 -11.79 0.59
C PRO A 459 14.20 -12.11 0.59
N GLY A 460 13.62 -12.13 -0.60
CA GLY A 460 12.23 -12.54 -0.83
C GLY A 460 12.13 -14.02 -1.16
N LYS A 461 10.97 -14.62 -0.86
CA LYS A 461 10.66 -16.03 -1.15
C LYS A 461 9.45 -16.10 -2.07
N TRP A 462 9.66 -16.65 -3.25
CA TRP A 462 8.64 -16.72 -4.30
C TRP A 462 8.48 -18.14 -4.81
N VAL A 463 7.23 -18.48 -5.12
CA VAL A 463 6.84 -19.82 -5.59
C VAL A 463 5.90 -19.64 -6.76
N VAL A 464 6.26 -20.23 -7.90
CA VAL A 464 5.34 -20.35 -9.05
C VAL A 464 4.69 -21.72 -8.98
N LYS A 465 3.37 -21.75 -9.16
CA LYS A 465 2.56 -22.98 -9.12
C LYS A 465 2.01 -23.30 -10.51
N ASP A 466 1.91 -24.58 -10.81
CA ASP A 466 1.25 -25.06 -12.02
C ASP A 466 -0.29 -24.90 -11.92
N ALA A 467 -1.00 -25.20 -13.01
CA ALA A 467 -2.47 -25.15 -13.06
C ALA A 467 -3.16 -26.10 -12.05
N LYS A 468 -2.43 -27.08 -11.50
CA LYS A 468 -2.90 -28.03 -10.49
C LYS A 468 -2.57 -27.57 -9.06
N GLY A 469 -1.90 -26.43 -8.91
CA GLY A 469 -1.50 -25.86 -7.63
C GLY A 469 -0.18 -26.40 -7.05
N ASN A 470 0.55 -27.23 -7.80
CA ASN A 470 1.84 -27.77 -7.36
C ASN A 470 2.98 -26.77 -7.64
N PRO A 471 3.94 -26.62 -6.72
CA PRO A 471 5.10 -25.76 -6.96
C PRO A 471 5.94 -26.30 -8.12
N CYS A 472 6.31 -25.43 -9.04
CA CYS A 472 7.11 -25.76 -10.23
C CYS A 472 8.42 -24.96 -10.32
N LEU A 473 8.49 -23.83 -9.60
CA LEU A 473 9.67 -22.98 -9.48
C LEU A 473 9.71 -22.40 -8.08
N LEU A 474 10.87 -22.52 -7.43
CA LEU A 474 11.16 -21.91 -6.13
C LEU A 474 12.28 -20.89 -6.30
N ALA A 475 12.15 -19.74 -5.63
CA ALA A 475 13.17 -18.70 -5.60
C ALA A 475 13.26 -18.07 -4.21
N ASP A 476 14.46 -18.01 -3.66
CA ASP A 476 14.81 -17.29 -2.42
C ASP A 476 16.01 -16.39 -2.76
N MET A 477 15.83 -15.08 -2.81
CA MET A 477 16.91 -14.16 -3.17
C MET A 477 16.61 -12.71 -2.78
N ALA A 478 17.66 -11.95 -2.44
CA ALA A 478 17.60 -10.50 -2.42
C ALA A 478 17.85 -9.96 -3.83
N LEU A 479 17.03 -9.01 -4.29
CA LEU A 479 17.14 -8.43 -5.64
C LEU A 479 17.14 -6.90 -5.59
N GLN A 480 18.04 -6.26 -6.32
CA GLN A 480 18.09 -4.81 -6.51
C GLN A 480 18.31 -4.47 -7.98
N LEU A 481 17.36 -3.77 -8.59
CA LEU A 481 17.49 -3.18 -9.91
C LEU A 481 18.29 -1.88 -9.82
N ARG A 482 19.29 -1.71 -10.67
CA ARG A 482 20.03 -0.47 -10.84
C ARG A 482 19.85 0.03 -12.24
N SER A 483 19.48 1.30 -12.37
CA SER A 483 19.23 1.91 -13.66
C SER A 483 19.82 3.30 -13.75
N ARG A 484 20.61 3.54 -14.79
CA ARG A 484 21.24 4.80 -15.12
C ARG A 484 20.23 5.73 -15.82
N TYR A 485 20.19 6.99 -15.39
CA TYR A 485 19.31 8.01 -15.94
C TYR A 485 19.97 9.38 -15.95
N THR A 486 19.47 10.26 -16.81
CA THR A 486 19.94 11.64 -16.93
C THR A 486 19.02 12.56 -16.12
N THR A 487 19.62 13.43 -15.30
CA THR A 487 18.90 14.43 -14.52
C THR A 487 18.60 15.69 -15.35
N VAL A 488 17.75 16.57 -14.84
CA VAL A 488 17.45 17.89 -15.44
C VAL A 488 18.71 18.75 -15.66
N ASP A 489 19.74 18.57 -14.83
CA ASP A 489 21.04 19.24 -14.95
C ASP A 489 21.97 18.58 -15.98
N ASN A 490 21.46 17.66 -16.77
CA ASN A 490 22.20 16.89 -17.78
C ASN A 490 23.34 16.03 -17.18
N THR A 491 23.23 15.66 -15.91
CA THR A 491 24.16 14.75 -15.24
C THR A 491 23.61 13.33 -15.23
N THR A 492 24.48 12.34 -15.29
CA THR A 492 24.08 10.93 -15.29
C THR A 492 24.20 10.31 -13.90
N THR A 493 23.08 9.85 -13.35
CA THR A 493 22.97 9.24 -12.02
C THR A 493 22.40 7.83 -12.12
N VAL A 494 22.42 7.06 -11.03
CA VAL A 494 21.87 5.70 -10.94
C VAL A 494 20.72 5.67 -9.93
N GLY A 495 19.56 5.18 -10.35
CA GLY A 495 18.44 4.83 -9.49
C GLY A 495 18.62 3.41 -8.97
N CYS A 496 18.41 3.20 -7.68
CA CYS A 496 18.59 1.91 -7.00
C CYS A 496 17.23 1.46 -6.45
N ILE A 497 16.68 0.38 -6.99
CA ILE A 497 15.32 -0.07 -6.69
C ILE A 497 15.41 -1.48 -6.08
N GLY A 498 15.09 -1.60 -4.80
CA GLY A 498 15.04 -2.90 -4.13
C GLY A 498 13.74 -3.62 -4.41
N VAL A 499 13.79 -4.90 -4.79
CA VAL A 499 12.61 -5.73 -4.93
C VAL A 499 12.10 -6.09 -3.53
N PRO A 500 10.86 -5.75 -3.18
CA PRO A 500 10.34 -6.01 -1.85
C PRO A 500 9.95 -7.50 -1.70
N THR A 501 9.98 -8.01 -0.46
CA THR A 501 9.68 -9.43 -0.19
C THR A 501 8.23 -9.81 -0.48
N ASN A 502 7.32 -8.83 -0.60
CA ASN A 502 5.92 -9.01 -0.95
C ASN A 502 5.63 -8.73 -2.44
N ALA A 503 6.66 -8.68 -3.30
CA ALA A 503 6.46 -8.61 -4.75
C ALA A 503 5.53 -9.74 -5.21
N ASP A 504 4.56 -9.41 -6.06
CA ASP A 504 3.62 -10.37 -6.61
C ASP A 504 4.35 -11.28 -7.60
N ALA A 505 4.37 -12.57 -7.29
CA ALA A 505 5.08 -13.58 -8.07
C ALA A 505 4.08 -14.34 -8.93
N THR A 506 4.20 -14.14 -10.24
CA THR A 506 3.47 -14.88 -11.26
C THR A 506 4.47 -15.64 -12.13
N GLY A 507 3.99 -16.52 -13.00
CA GLY A 507 4.90 -17.30 -13.83
C GLY A 507 4.24 -18.36 -14.66
N ILE A 508 5.06 -19.05 -15.43
CA ILE A 508 4.65 -20.13 -16.32
C ILE A 508 5.46 -21.38 -15.97
N CYS A 509 4.77 -22.51 -15.88
CA CYS A 509 5.36 -23.83 -15.69
C CYS A 509 5.25 -24.61 -17.01
N GLY A 510 6.27 -24.53 -17.86
CA GLY A 510 6.38 -25.36 -19.06
C GLY A 510 7.32 -26.54 -18.84
N GLN A 511 7.35 -27.47 -19.81
CA GLN A 511 8.25 -28.62 -19.78
C GLN A 511 9.71 -28.17 -19.95
N ASN A 512 9.99 -27.36 -20.99
CA ASN A 512 11.36 -26.94 -21.31
C ASN A 512 11.61 -25.46 -20.98
N THR A 513 10.58 -24.72 -20.57
CA THR A 513 10.66 -23.30 -20.23
C THR A 513 9.84 -23.01 -18.98
N SER A 514 10.40 -22.25 -18.05
CA SER A 514 9.69 -21.77 -16.87
C SER A 514 9.96 -20.30 -16.67
N GLN A 515 9.00 -19.57 -16.11
CA GLN A 515 9.12 -18.12 -15.90
C GLN A 515 8.77 -17.75 -14.48
N LEU A 516 9.56 -16.83 -13.92
CA LEU A 516 9.26 -16.11 -12.69
C LEU A 516 9.12 -14.63 -13.05
N SER A 517 7.92 -14.09 -12.91
CA SER A 517 7.62 -12.67 -13.08
C SER A 517 7.31 -12.05 -11.73
N LEU A 518 8.10 -11.06 -11.34
CA LEU A 518 7.96 -10.31 -10.10
C LEU A 518 7.42 -8.92 -10.42
N SER A 519 6.19 -8.65 -9.99
CA SER A 519 5.55 -7.33 -10.11
C SER A 519 5.50 -6.64 -8.76
N PHE A 520 5.96 -5.39 -8.69
CA PHE A 520 6.02 -4.65 -7.43
C PHE A 520 5.80 -3.15 -7.63
N HIS A 521 5.50 -2.46 -6.51
CA HIS A 521 5.04 -1.06 -6.51
C HIS A 521 3.86 -0.82 -7.46
N ALA A 522 2.78 -1.62 -7.29
CA ALA A 522 1.56 -1.54 -8.09
C ALA A 522 1.78 -1.69 -9.61
N GLY A 523 2.67 -2.59 -10.02
CA GLY A 523 2.96 -2.86 -11.43
C GLY A 523 3.87 -1.83 -12.10
N GLN A 524 4.41 -0.87 -11.35
CA GLN A 524 5.37 0.11 -11.89
C GLN A 524 6.73 -0.51 -12.22
N PHE A 525 7.04 -1.67 -11.65
CA PHE A 525 8.26 -2.43 -11.92
C PHE A 525 7.89 -3.89 -12.09
N ASN A 526 8.31 -4.47 -13.22
CA ASN A 526 8.17 -5.88 -13.52
C ASN A 526 9.56 -6.45 -13.87
N ILE A 527 9.92 -7.56 -13.26
CA ILE A 527 11.15 -8.30 -13.57
C ILE A 527 10.76 -9.74 -13.88
N THR A 528 11.04 -10.19 -15.10
CA THR A 528 10.73 -11.53 -15.57
C THR A 528 12.02 -12.30 -15.86
N PHE A 529 12.27 -13.35 -15.09
CA PHE A 529 13.30 -14.35 -15.36
C PHE A 529 12.69 -15.49 -16.17
N THR A 530 13.28 -15.80 -17.31
CA THR A 530 12.93 -16.99 -18.10
C THR A 530 14.05 -18.00 -17.97
N PHE A 531 13.68 -19.20 -17.56
CA PHE A 531 14.53 -20.36 -17.44
C PHE A 531 14.28 -21.28 -18.62
N SER A 532 15.34 -21.82 -19.19
CA SER A 532 15.23 -22.87 -20.20
C SER A 532 16.03 -24.09 -19.81
N GLU A 533 15.49 -25.24 -20.16
CA GLU A 533 16.21 -26.50 -20.15
C GLU A 533 17.04 -26.63 -21.44
N SER A 534 18.31 -26.98 -21.30
CA SER A 534 19.23 -27.26 -22.40
C SER A 534 19.45 -28.79 -22.48
N PRO A 535 18.95 -29.45 -23.54
CA PRO A 535 19.15 -30.89 -23.73
C PRO A 535 20.62 -31.19 -24.02
N GLN A 536 21.18 -32.22 -23.38
CA GLN A 536 22.58 -32.56 -23.60
C GLN A 536 22.83 -33.10 -25.03
N ASN A 537 23.87 -32.61 -25.71
CA ASN A 537 24.39 -33.28 -26.90
C ASN A 537 25.17 -34.55 -26.48
N SER A 538 24.83 -35.67 -27.10
CA SER A 538 25.16 -37.07 -26.77
C SER A 538 26.67 -37.42 -26.77
N SER A 539 27.46 -36.82 -25.89
CA SER A 539 28.92 -37.08 -25.81
C SER A 539 29.43 -37.44 -24.42
N ASN A 540 28.63 -37.31 -23.36
CA ASN A 540 29.01 -37.74 -22.01
C ASN A 540 27.79 -38.31 -21.25
N PRO A 541 27.63 -39.64 -21.17
CA PRO A 541 26.39 -40.31 -20.73
C PRO A 541 26.20 -40.37 -19.20
N GLY A 542 26.55 -39.30 -18.48
CA GLY A 542 26.55 -39.29 -17.01
C GLY A 542 26.01 -38.03 -16.32
N SER A 543 25.56 -37.03 -17.06
CA SER A 543 25.05 -35.78 -16.46
C SER A 543 23.74 -35.38 -17.13
N GLY A 544 22.63 -35.42 -16.40
CA GLY A 544 21.29 -35.08 -16.93
C GLY A 544 21.18 -33.65 -17.46
N ASP A 545 20.02 -33.33 -18.04
CA ASP A 545 19.72 -32.03 -18.64
C ASP A 545 20.03 -30.86 -17.69
N LYS A 546 20.42 -29.72 -18.25
CA LYS A 546 20.78 -28.51 -17.48
C LYS A 546 19.68 -27.47 -17.60
N PHE A 547 19.51 -26.66 -16.57
CA PHE A 547 18.75 -25.42 -16.65
C PHE A 547 19.65 -24.22 -16.46
N GLY A 548 19.21 -23.06 -16.95
CA GLY A 548 19.79 -21.75 -16.67
C GLY A 548 18.78 -20.65 -16.96
N VAL A 549 19.08 -19.42 -16.53
CA VAL A 549 18.33 -18.24 -16.96
C VAL A 549 18.73 -17.90 -18.38
N SER A 550 17.81 -18.04 -19.33
CA SER A 550 18.02 -17.75 -20.75
C SER A 550 17.56 -16.37 -21.18
N GLN A 551 16.68 -15.74 -20.42
CA GLN A 551 16.28 -14.37 -20.69
C GLN A 551 15.89 -13.65 -19.40
N VAL A 552 16.27 -12.39 -19.30
CA VAL A 552 15.74 -11.48 -18.30
C VAL A 552 15.10 -10.28 -18.98
N SER A 553 13.85 -10.01 -18.62
CA SER A 553 13.11 -8.83 -19.06
C SER A 553 12.79 -7.95 -17.86
N VAL A 554 13.01 -6.65 -17.99
CA VAL A 554 12.72 -5.65 -16.97
C VAL A 554 11.92 -4.54 -17.60
N GLU A 555 10.81 -4.19 -16.97
CA GLU A 555 9.94 -3.09 -17.35
C GLU A 555 9.73 -2.18 -16.15
N TYR A 556 9.90 -0.87 -16.32
CA TYR A 556 9.56 0.08 -15.28
C TYR A 556 9.24 1.49 -15.80
N PHE A 557 8.58 2.29 -14.96
CA PHE A 557 8.34 3.71 -15.23
C PHE A 557 9.30 4.59 -14.43
N VAL A 558 9.91 5.57 -15.10
CA VAL A 558 10.77 6.58 -14.46
C VAL A 558 9.89 7.49 -13.60
N ASN A 559 10.22 7.64 -12.33
CA ASN A 559 9.49 8.47 -11.37
C ASN A 559 10.45 9.21 -10.42
N GLU A 560 9.95 10.24 -9.76
CA GLU A 560 10.77 11.08 -8.87
C GLU A 560 11.24 10.34 -7.61
N ILE A 561 10.58 9.23 -7.27
CA ILE A 561 10.88 8.43 -6.07
C ILE A 561 12.21 7.68 -6.25
N TRP A 562 12.36 6.99 -7.37
CA TRP A 562 13.54 6.14 -7.65
C TRP A 562 14.54 6.80 -8.60
N PHE A 563 14.11 7.86 -9.29
CA PHE A 563 14.89 8.62 -10.26
C PHE A 563 14.70 10.14 -10.01
N PRO A 564 15.14 10.65 -8.84
CA PRO A 564 14.97 12.05 -8.48
C PRO A 564 15.60 12.98 -9.52
N SER A 565 14.89 14.06 -9.85
CA SER A 565 15.33 15.05 -10.84
C SER A 565 15.57 14.47 -12.24
N ALA A 566 14.95 13.34 -12.59
CA ALA A 566 15.09 12.77 -13.94
C ALA A 566 14.49 13.69 -15.00
N GLN A 567 15.17 13.82 -16.15
CA GLN A 567 14.72 14.68 -17.24
C GLN A 567 13.40 14.22 -17.88
N GLN A 568 13.10 12.91 -17.81
CA GLN A 568 11.96 12.29 -18.48
C GLN A 568 11.15 11.43 -17.48
N LEU A 569 10.45 12.09 -16.56
CA LEU A 569 9.48 11.44 -15.67
C LEU A 569 8.33 10.83 -16.46
N GLY A 570 7.80 9.71 -15.98
CA GLY A 570 6.73 8.94 -16.62
C GLY A 570 7.18 8.07 -17.80
N ARG A 571 8.45 8.15 -18.22
CA ARG A 571 8.97 7.31 -19.32
C ARG A 571 8.94 5.83 -18.94
N ARG A 572 8.31 5.01 -19.78
CA ARG A 572 8.42 3.54 -19.71
C ARG A 572 9.77 3.10 -20.26
N VAL A 573 10.49 2.31 -19.48
CA VAL A 573 11.74 1.66 -19.89
C VAL A 573 11.50 0.18 -19.90
N GLU A 574 11.80 -0.45 -21.02
CA GLU A 574 11.69 -1.89 -21.22
C GLU A 574 13.03 -2.40 -21.73
N VAL A 575 13.61 -3.37 -21.02
CA VAL A 575 14.91 -3.96 -21.34
C VAL A 575 14.76 -5.48 -21.30
N THR A 576 14.90 -6.12 -22.45
CA THR A 576 14.89 -7.57 -22.56
C THR A 576 16.23 -8.04 -23.08
N THR A 577 16.87 -8.94 -22.33
CA THR A 577 18.18 -9.51 -22.67
C THR A 577 18.03 -11.01 -22.85
N PRO A 578 17.95 -11.50 -24.10
CA PRO A 578 17.85 -12.94 -24.40
C PRO A 578 19.23 -13.60 -24.42
N ASN A 579 19.25 -14.92 -24.62
CA ASN A 579 20.45 -15.76 -24.77
C ASN A 579 21.44 -15.65 -23.59
N MET A 580 20.91 -15.50 -22.37
CA MET A 580 21.70 -15.56 -21.15
C MET A 580 22.06 -17.02 -20.82
N GLU A 581 23.20 -17.19 -20.19
CA GLU A 581 23.68 -18.50 -19.68
C GLU A 581 24.15 -18.29 -18.24
N VAL A 582 23.25 -17.83 -17.38
CA VAL A 582 23.56 -17.51 -15.97
C VAL A 582 22.76 -18.39 -15.02
N PHE A 583 23.34 -18.65 -13.86
CA PHE A 583 22.75 -19.49 -12.79
C PHE A 583 22.46 -20.93 -13.23
N GLU A 584 23.43 -21.57 -13.88
CA GLU A 584 23.26 -22.92 -14.42
C GLU A 584 23.42 -24.04 -13.37
N ALA A 585 22.51 -25.00 -13.38
CA ALA A 585 22.64 -26.27 -12.66
C ALA A 585 21.93 -27.41 -13.39
N HIS A 586 22.10 -28.64 -12.91
CA HIS A 586 21.38 -29.79 -13.48
C HIS A 586 19.91 -29.80 -13.06
N VAL A 587 19.02 -30.21 -13.95
CA VAL A 587 17.60 -30.39 -13.67
C VAL A 587 17.43 -31.41 -12.54
N GLY A 588 16.58 -31.07 -11.56
CA GLY A 588 16.42 -31.81 -10.32
C GLY A 588 17.42 -31.42 -9.20
N GLN A 589 18.34 -30.49 -9.46
CA GLN A 589 19.11 -29.77 -8.45
C GLN A 589 18.60 -28.34 -8.29
N SER A 590 19.01 -27.67 -7.21
CA SER A 590 18.84 -26.21 -7.06
C SER A 590 20.15 -25.49 -7.33
N TYR A 591 20.12 -24.23 -7.77
CA TYR A 591 21.31 -23.37 -7.87
C TYR A 591 21.35 -22.45 -6.66
N GLN A 592 22.50 -22.36 -5.98
CA GLN A 592 22.69 -21.53 -4.79
C GLN A 592 23.96 -20.67 -4.88
N CYS A 593 23.85 -19.39 -4.55
CA CYS A 593 24.94 -18.42 -4.50
C CYS A 593 24.69 -17.37 -3.42
N MET A 594 25.46 -17.42 -2.33
CA MET A 594 25.37 -16.54 -1.16
C MET A 594 26.01 -15.19 -1.41
N GLY A 595 27.07 -15.15 -2.23
CA GLY A 595 27.73 -13.94 -2.70
C GLY A 595 26.78 -12.99 -3.45
N GLN A 596 27.19 -11.72 -3.55
CA GLN A 596 26.47 -10.75 -4.36
C GLN A 596 26.86 -10.93 -5.83
N THR A 597 25.87 -11.16 -6.70
CA THR A 597 26.07 -11.35 -8.14
C THR A 597 25.41 -10.22 -8.92
N ASN A 598 26.03 -9.81 -10.04
CA ASN A 598 25.50 -8.78 -10.93
C ASN A 598 25.14 -9.40 -12.29
N VAL A 599 23.91 -9.15 -12.75
CA VAL A 599 23.40 -9.49 -14.08
C VAL A 599 23.20 -8.19 -14.86
N THR A 600 24.15 -7.87 -15.73
CA THR A 600 24.05 -6.70 -16.61
C THR A 600 23.06 -6.99 -17.74
N LEU A 601 22.00 -6.18 -17.86
CA LEU A 601 21.00 -6.34 -18.91
C LEU A 601 21.38 -5.52 -20.15
N ASN A 602 21.76 -4.26 -19.94
CA ASN A 602 22.30 -3.41 -20.98
C ASN A 602 23.28 -2.38 -20.39
N LYS A 603 23.67 -1.37 -21.19
CA LYS A 603 24.60 -0.31 -20.77
C LYS A 603 24.08 0.54 -19.59
N ASP A 604 22.77 0.60 -19.40
CA ASP A 604 22.12 1.49 -18.44
C ASP A 604 21.46 0.73 -17.28
N VAL A 605 21.15 -0.56 -17.44
CA VAL A 605 20.32 -1.35 -16.51
C VAL A 605 21.03 -2.63 -16.10
N SER A 606 21.06 -2.90 -14.80
CA SER A 606 21.66 -4.10 -14.21
C SER A 606 20.87 -4.58 -13.00
N LEU A 607 20.87 -5.88 -12.75
CA LEU A 607 20.25 -6.51 -11.58
C LEU A 607 21.34 -7.03 -10.65
N PHE A 608 21.21 -6.72 -9.37
CA PHE A 608 22.08 -7.24 -8.32
C PHE A 608 21.30 -8.25 -7.48
N THR A 609 21.89 -9.40 -7.24
CA THR A 609 21.31 -10.49 -6.45
C THR A 609 22.24 -10.83 -5.29
N GLN A 610 21.70 -11.32 -4.16
CA GLN A 610 22.50 -11.89 -3.06
C GLN A 610 21.68 -12.97 -2.35
N GLY A 611 22.36 -13.99 -1.81
CA GLY A 611 21.66 -15.11 -1.17
C GLY A 611 20.74 -15.85 -2.14
N LEU A 612 21.14 -15.90 -3.42
CA LEU A 612 20.38 -16.49 -4.51
C LEU A 612 20.24 -17.99 -4.30
N HIS A 613 19.01 -18.49 -4.23
CA HIS A 613 18.71 -19.91 -4.21
C HIS A 613 17.48 -20.15 -5.09
N ILE A 614 17.68 -20.79 -6.25
CA ILE A 614 16.64 -20.96 -7.26
C ILE A 614 16.57 -22.40 -7.74
N GLN A 615 15.36 -22.85 -8.05
CA GLN A 615 15.13 -24.15 -8.66
C GLN A 615 13.92 -24.06 -9.58
N PRO A 616 14.14 -23.92 -10.90
CA PRO A 616 13.12 -24.17 -11.90
C PRO A 616 13.08 -25.66 -12.23
N PHE A 617 11.91 -26.13 -12.68
CA PHE A 617 11.69 -27.51 -13.11
C PHE A 617 11.83 -28.56 -12.00
N SER A 618 11.13 -29.70 -12.17
CA SER A 618 11.28 -30.89 -11.32
C SER A 618 11.32 -30.62 -9.80
N VAL A 619 10.45 -29.71 -9.34
CA VAL A 619 10.31 -29.34 -7.92
C VAL A 619 9.43 -30.37 -7.21
N SER A 620 9.97 -31.02 -6.17
CA SER A 620 9.26 -31.99 -5.34
C SER A 620 8.84 -31.35 -4.01
N GLY A 621 7.64 -30.74 -4.00
CA GLY A 621 7.11 -30.04 -2.82
C GLY A 621 7.67 -28.63 -2.64
N TYR A 622 7.71 -28.12 -1.42
CA TYR A 622 8.05 -26.71 -1.14
C TYR A 622 9.51 -26.49 -0.69
N GLY A 623 10.35 -27.52 -0.80
CA GLY A 623 11.77 -27.46 -0.44
C GLY A 623 12.67 -27.51 -1.67
N PHE A 624 13.85 -26.89 -1.57
CA PHE A 624 14.88 -27.02 -2.59
C PHE A 624 15.50 -28.42 -2.57
N ALA A 625 15.77 -28.97 -3.76
CA ALA A 625 16.57 -30.15 -3.96
C ALA A 625 18.06 -29.85 -3.70
N LYS A 626 18.92 -30.87 -3.83
CA LYS A 626 20.37 -30.76 -3.62
C LYS A 626 20.93 -29.55 -4.38
N SER A 627 21.64 -28.69 -3.67
CA SER A 627 22.16 -27.43 -4.22
C SER A 627 23.49 -27.60 -4.94
N TYR A 628 23.56 -27.05 -6.15
CA TYR A 628 24.77 -26.69 -6.85
C TYR A 628 25.19 -25.30 -6.40
N ILE A 629 26.35 -25.21 -5.75
CA ILE A 629 26.89 -23.97 -5.21
C ILE A 629 27.68 -23.26 -6.31
N CYS A 630 27.48 -21.95 -6.48
CA CYS A 630 28.19 -21.15 -7.48
C CYS A 630 29.72 -21.16 -7.24
N PRO A 631 30.55 -21.07 -8.29
CA PRO A 631 32.01 -21.04 -8.16
C PRO A 631 32.54 -19.87 -7.32
N GLU A 632 31.80 -18.77 -7.25
CA GLU A 632 32.15 -17.55 -6.54
C GLU A 632 32.02 -17.68 -5.02
N ASP A 633 31.14 -18.57 -4.57
CA ASP A 633 31.06 -18.92 -3.15
C ASP A 633 32.21 -19.83 -2.77
N PRO A 634 32.79 -19.66 -1.57
CA PRO A 634 33.72 -20.65 -1.04
C PRO A 634 32.95 -21.96 -0.92
N THR A 635 33.17 -22.88 -1.87
CA THR A 635 32.68 -24.24 -1.69
C THR A 635 33.20 -24.73 -0.35
N PRO A 636 32.37 -25.35 0.50
CA PRO A 636 32.89 -26.06 1.65
C PRO A 636 33.79 -27.17 1.09
N GLU A 637 35.08 -26.86 0.93
CA GLU A 637 36.10 -27.83 0.59
C GLU A 637 35.94 -28.94 1.62
N PRO A 638 35.55 -30.15 1.19
CA PRO A 638 35.33 -31.21 2.14
C PRO A 638 36.65 -31.42 2.88
N SER A 639 36.60 -31.43 4.21
CA SER A 639 37.74 -31.34 5.13
C SER A 639 38.89 -32.34 4.87
N TRP A 640 38.70 -33.33 4.02
CA TRP A 640 39.73 -34.26 3.57
C TRP A 640 40.74 -33.65 2.58
N LYS A 641 40.38 -32.66 1.76
CA LYS A 641 41.32 -32.04 0.80
C LYS A 641 42.37 -31.16 1.48
N ALA A 642 42.03 -30.47 2.57
CA ALA A 642 43.01 -29.74 3.39
C ALA A 642 44.06 -30.67 4.04
N ASN A 643 43.75 -31.97 4.15
CA ASN A 643 44.61 -32.97 4.77
C ASN A 643 45.38 -33.84 3.75
N ILE A 644 45.18 -33.66 2.43
CA ILE A 644 45.89 -34.44 1.41
C ILE A 644 47.41 -34.20 1.45
N VAL A 645 47.84 -32.94 1.56
CA VAL A 645 49.27 -32.60 1.55
C VAL A 645 49.94 -33.11 2.84
N PRO A 646 49.40 -32.86 4.05
CA PRO A 646 49.93 -33.46 5.27
C PRO A 646 49.93 -35.00 5.26
N MET A 647 48.88 -35.67 4.76
CA MET A 647 48.81 -37.13 4.69
C MET A 647 49.80 -37.72 3.68
N ALA A 648 49.95 -37.12 2.50
CA ALA A 648 50.92 -37.57 1.51
C ALA A 648 52.36 -37.40 2.00
N VAL A 649 52.66 -36.27 2.66
CA VAL A 649 53.96 -36.03 3.31
C VAL A 649 54.19 -37.02 4.45
N GLY A 650 53.17 -37.29 5.28
CA GLY A 650 53.23 -38.29 6.34
C GLY A 650 53.51 -39.71 5.83
N CYS A 651 52.82 -40.15 4.78
CA CYS A 651 53.04 -41.45 4.15
C CYS A 651 54.43 -41.55 3.51
N ALA A 652 54.91 -40.50 2.83
CA ALA A 652 56.23 -40.46 2.23
C ALA A 652 57.35 -40.53 3.28
N LEU A 653 57.23 -39.76 4.37
CA LEU A 653 58.17 -39.79 5.49
C LEU A 653 58.14 -41.15 6.20
N GLY A 654 56.96 -41.73 6.43
CA GLY A 654 56.81 -43.06 7.01
C GLY A 654 57.48 -44.15 6.17
N ALA A 655 57.25 -44.15 4.86
CA ALA A 655 57.90 -45.09 3.94
C ALA A 655 59.43 -44.93 3.94
N PHE A 656 59.94 -43.69 3.99
CA PHE A 656 61.37 -43.42 4.03
C PHE A 656 62.02 -43.98 5.30
N VAL A 657 61.42 -43.77 6.47
CA VAL A 657 61.92 -44.32 7.75
C VAL A 657 61.93 -45.85 7.71
N ILE A 658 60.88 -46.48 7.17
CA ILE A 658 60.82 -47.94 7.03
C ILE A 658 61.93 -48.46 6.12
N ILE A 659 62.18 -47.80 4.97
CA ILE A 659 63.25 -48.21 4.04
C ILE A 659 64.63 -48.05 4.69
N VAL A 660 64.89 -46.96 5.40
CA VAL A 660 66.18 -46.72 6.08
C VAL A 660 66.39 -47.71 7.22
N THR A 661 65.37 -47.97 8.04
CA THR A 661 65.45 -48.93 9.14
C THR A 661 65.64 -50.36 8.63
N LEU A 662 64.90 -50.79 7.60
CA LEU A 662 65.13 -52.09 6.95
C LEU A 662 66.50 -52.16 6.29
N GLY A 663 66.93 -51.12 5.59
CA GLY A 663 68.24 -51.06 4.94
C GLY A 663 69.39 -51.18 5.95
N THR A 664 69.34 -50.39 7.02
CA THR A 664 70.33 -50.45 8.11
C THR A 664 70.27 -51.77 8.87
N TYR A 665 69.09 -52.32 9.13
CA TYR A 665 68.93 -53.65 9.73
C TYR A 665 69.49 -54.76 8.84
N ILE A 666 69.27 -54.71 7.53
CA ILE A 666 69.83 -55.67 6.57
C ILE A 666 71.36 -55.55 6.51
N VAL A 667 71.91 -54.33 6.51
CA VAL A 667 73.36 -54.11 6.54
C VAL A 667 73.96 -54.59 7.87
N TYR A 668 73.32 -54.27 8.99
CA TYR A 668 73.70 -54.75 10.32
C TYR A 668 73.67 -56.28 10.40
N ARG A 669 72.59 -56.91 9.93
CA ARG A 669 72.45 -58.37 9.89
C ARG A 669 73.44 -59.03 8.92
N ARG A 670 73.74 -58.41 7.77
CA ARG A 670 74.81 -58.86 6.86
C ARG A 670 76.20 -58.74 7.51
N ARG A 671 76.47 -57.67 8.25
CA ARG A 671 77.72 -57.51 9.02
C ARG A 671 77.82 -58.55 10.14
N GLN A 672 76.75 -58.80 10.89
CA GLN A 672 76.72 -59.86 11.90
C GLN A 672 76.91 -61.25 11.29
N LYS A 673 76.29 -61.56 10.14
CA LYS A 673 76.56 -62.83 9.44
C LYS A 673 78.01 -62.94 8.96
N ARG A 674 78.65 -61.83 8.54
CA ARG A 674 80.09 -61.81 8.21
C ARG A 674 80.98 -61.99 9.45
N MET A 675 80.56 -61.48 10.62
CA MET A 675 81.27 -61.68 11.89
C MET A 675 81.07 -63.09 12.46
N ALA A 676 79.89 -63.70 12.28
CA ALA A 676 79.60 -65.07 12.71
C ALA A 676 80.19 -66.16 11.78
N GLY A 677 80.58 -65.80 10.55
CA GLY A 677 81.34 -66.67 9.64
C GLY A 677 82.84 -66.75 9.95
N TYR A 678 83.36 -65.87 10.81
CA TYR A 678 84.76 -65.91 11.24
C TYR A 678 84.97 -66.67 12.57
N SER A 679 83.92 -67.24 13.16
CA SER A 679 83.97 -67.96 14.43
C SER A 679 83.66 -69.46 14.32
N LEU A 680 83.73 -70.05 13.13
CA LEU A 680 83.68 -71.51 12.90
C LEU A 680 84.55 -71.90 11.68
N LEU A 681 85.88 -71.72 11.81
CA LEU A 681 86.95 -72.48 11.11
C LEU A 681 88.34 -72.07 11.64
N SER A 682 88.45 -71.89 12.97
CA SER A 682 89.71 -71.81 13.71
C SER A 682 89.56 -72.66 14.97
N THR A 683 89.69 -73.99 14.77
CA THR A 683 89.87 -75.13 15.71
C THR A 683 89.19 -76.30 14.98
N THR A 684 89.84 -77.32 14.42
CA THR A 684 91.14 -77.98 14.61
C THR A 684 91.53 -78.67 13.31
#